data_AF-A0A2S9JIE1-F1
#
_entry.id   AF-A0A2S9JIE1-F1
#
_cell.length_a   1.000
_cell.length_b   1.000
_cell.length_c   1.000
_cell.angle_alpha   90.00
_cell.angle_beta   90.00
_cell.angle_gamma   90.00
#
_symmetry.space_group_name_H-M   'P 1'
#
loop_
_entity.id
_entity.type
_entity.pdbx_description
1 polymer ?
#
loop_
_entity_poly.entity_id
_entity_poly.type
_entity_poly.pdbx_seq_one_letter_code
_entity_poly.pdbx_strand_id
1 'polypeptide(L)'
;MLSYDIRARRYLFYFLLSFSILFTSGFTIAQTPALNFEGKYVYADSILGNAAYQYLMQADDTIKHGKFKFESTEEHFEESHIVEGISLTGNYSNNRKDGAWTYTHQKLKLTGIAKLKGLGVNYDANGTEFLINASFREGKIHGIYELLRRTVRQSNPADTLFYARLQYTDGTSTGTFLGFTPNLKVSGQFDEDGFPHGDWLFVHCSDSGEQMREMRRYDHGFFSKHFYKSNEELVEIKHAGFDTVVTSGLGLLTHLRANPTYFRALDYTPIVIEHAFDDTEGKVIPLDTVQACIVQGNLFLERVFVEPAMHRGKDIWKGIGGSESVLPVKLKVREFAFSPDEFSLNQKNEKLLIETRSLIRTVIDNPAMEVRRFVNPEVGFYYGVLGIYQRNLEKISPVVRFLADTAAEYIDHDAILFHNIHQISYPDAVEFQYQDQPQTRQYAFPPELEATDTRVLHTHLHIVYTDVNRILEILEKAVQDYEIQGELARKERHLIGVRDSVIRLFMDVDSNDDYNEFHRYLRDSVQYFMEYAFARYAKQSSSERVANIDAVQDCYTYFLTIYETIANYQEKLEKLDQEYTRSVWNPYTFTHMEERVKSRLYDVFESLLLPFFWNDIRENISCDTLPGKLQQLDALLGRMTDLRWKDTKDMERKLRRARKDIPTSLEILGLRQQIK
;
A
#
# COMPACT_ATOMS: atom_id res chain seq x y z
N MET A 1 6.08 77.45 103.38
CA MET A 1 6.99 78.07 102.40
C MET A 1 7.20 77.06 101.30
N LEU A 2 6.44 77.19 100.21
CA LEU A 2 6.84 77.89 98.97
C LEU A 2 7.70 76.95 98.11
N SER A 3 7.53 76.77 96.80
CA SER A 3 6.51 77.09 95.80
C SER A 3 7.24 76.89 94.46
N TYR A 4 6.61 76.21 93.49
CA TYR A 4 6.91 76.30 92.05
C TYR A 4 8.31 75.83 91.58
N ASP A 5 8.46 75.10 90.47
CA ASP A 5 8.29 75.72 89.16
C ASP A 5 7.83 74.74 88.07
N ILE A 6 6.67 75.09 87.50
CA ILE A 6 6.01 74.46 86.37
C ILE A 6 6.56 75.16 85.11
N ARG A 7 7.78 74.81 84.69
CA ARG A 7 8.35 75.31 83.41
C ARG A 7 9.04 74.28 82.54
N ALA A 8 9.37 73.09 83.04
CA ALA A 8 10.06 72.05 82.26
C ALA A 8 9.14 71.19 81.36
N ARG A 9 7.82 71.23 81.53
CA ARG A 9 6.87 70.39 80.74
C ARG A 9 6.37 71.00 79.44
N ARG A 10 6.62 72.28 79.16
CA ARG A 10 6.16 72.92 77.91
C ARG A 10 7.13 72.76 76.73
N TYR A 11 8.44 72.68 76.95
CA TYR A 11 9.40 72.54 75.84
C TYR A 11 9.61 71.09 75.35
N LEU A 12 9.38 70.08 76.20
CA LEU A 12 9.44 68.68 75.78
C LEU A 12 8.25 68.28 74.90
N PHE A 13 7.10 68.95 75.06
CA PHE A 13 5.89 68.67 74.28
C PHE A 13 5.98 69.29 72.88
N TYR A 14 6.61 70.45 72.69
CA TYR A 14 6.80 71.05 71.37
C TYR A 14 7.93 70.41 70.54
N PHE A 15 8.89 69.71 71.19
CA PHE A 15 9.94 68.98 70.47
C PHE A 15 9.50 67.58 70.00
N LEU A 16 8.60 66.91 70.76
CA LEU A 16 8.00 65.63 70.34
C LEU A 16 6.85 65.80 69.32
N LEU A 17 6.20 66.97 69.30
CA LEU A 17 5.14 67.27 68.33
C LEU A 17 5.69 67.74 66.96
N SER A 18 6.91 68.28 66.89
CA SER A 18 7.55 68.72 65.63
C SER A 18 8.36 67.62 64.94
N PHE A 19 8.79 66.57 65.64
CA PHE A 19 9.48 65.42 65.04
C PHE A 19 8.53 64.35 64.47
N SER A 20 7.24 64.38 64.83
CA SER A 20 6.23 63.42 64.35
C SER A 20 5.54 63.84 63.04
N ILE A 21 5.89 64.99 62.45
CA ILE A 21 5.22 65.54 61.25
C ILE A 21 6.11 65.45 59.98
N LEU A 22 7.34 64.91 60.08
CA LEU A 22 8.26 64.78 58.93
C LEU A 22 8.54 63.33 58.46
N PHE A 23 7.84 62.32 59.00
CA PHE A 23 8.01 60.91 58.59
C PHE A 23 6.72 60.19 58.18
N THR A 24 5.68 60.94 57.80
CA THR A 24 4.46 60.39 57.18
C THR A 24 4.34 60.83 55.73
N SER A 25 5.42 60.75 54.94
CA SER A 25 5.28 60.42 53.52
C SER A 25 4.99 58.92 53.44
N GLY A 26 3.77 58.55 53.81
CA GLY A 26 3.20 57.29 53.38
C GLY A 26 3.21 57.34 51.87
N PHE A 27 4.20 56.69 51.25
CA PHE A 27 4.06 56.22 49.89
C PHE A 27 2.86 55.28 49.92
N THR A 28 1.67 55.84 49.68
CA THR A 28 0.58 55.08 49.12
C THR A 28 1.12 54.54 47.82
N ILE A 29 1.65 53.32 47.83
CA ILE A 29 1.79 52.53 46.63
C ILE A 29 0.37 52.44 46.10
N ALA A 30 0.04 53.32 45.16
CA ALA A 30 -1.18 53.23 44.41
C ALA A 30 -1.12 51.85 43.74
N GLN A 31 -1.88 50.89 44.27
CA GLN A 31 -2.12 49.65 43.55
C GLN A 31 -2.85 50.07 42.28
N THR A 32 -2.17 50.01 41.15
CA THR A 32 -2.79 50.21 39.84
C THR A 32 -3.94 49.21 39.76
N PRO A 33 -5.19 49.67 39.62
CA PRO A 33 -6.33 48.77 39.63
C PRO A 33 -6.21 47.78 38.47
N ALA A 34 -6.40 46.50 38.75
CA ALA A 34 -6.39 45.48 37.70
C ALA A 34 -7.57 45.75 36.74
N LEU A 35 -7.28 45.86 35.46
CA LEU A 35 -8.26 45.98 34.39
C LEU A 35 -8.67 44.59 33.92
N ASN A 36 -9.84 44.49 33.27
CA ASN A 36 -10.36 43.24 32.73
C ASN A 36 -10.43 43.30 31.20
N PHE A 37 -10.02 42.23 30.54
CA PHE A 37 -10.26 41.97 29.13
C PHE A 37 -11.24 40.82 28.98
N GLU A 38 -12.17 40.93 28.02
CA GLU A 38 -13.04 39.84 27.59
C GLU A 38 -13.24 39.94 26.07
N GLY A 39 -12.91 38.90 25.33
CA GLY A 39 -13.05 38.89 23.87
C GLY A 39 -12.34 37.75 23.18
N LYS A 40 -12.31 37.82 21.85
CA LYS A 40 -11.65 36.81 21.00
C LYS A 40 -10.15 36.71 21.30
N TYR A 41 -9.65 35.49 21.35
CA TYR A 41 -8.26 35.18 21.66
C TYR A 41 -7.79 33.97 20.85
N VAL A 42 -6.52 33.93 20.48
CA VAL A 42 -5.91 32.81 19.76
C VAL A 42 -4.99 32.04 20.69
N TYR A 43 -5.28 30.76 20.90
CA TYR A 43 -4.49 29.82 21.67
C TYR A 43 -3.62 28.97 20.74
N ALA A 44 -2.33 28.80 21.09
CA ALA A 44 -1.38 27.94 20.37
C ALA A 44 -1.41 28.19 18.84
N ASP A 45 -1.40 29.47 18.47
CA ASP A 45 -1.30 30.02 17.11
C ASP A 45 -2.38 29.61 16.10
N SER A 46 -3.44 28.92 16.53
CA SER A 46 -4.43 28.35 15.60
C SER A 46 -5.81 28.09 16.19
N ILE A 47 -5.96 28.03 17.51
CA ILE A 47 -7.24 27.71 18.16
C ILE A 47 -7.91 29.02 18.55
N LEU A 48 -8.95 29.40 17.81
CA LEU A 48 -9.75 30.58 18.11
C LEU A 48 -10.72 30.27 19.25
N GLY A 49 -10.79 31.17 20.24
CA GLY A 49 -11.73 31.07 21.34
C GLY A 49 -11.99 32.45 21.95
N ASN A 50 -12.56 32.46 23.15
CA ASN A 50 -12.74 33.66 23.96
C ASN A 50 -11.86 33.57 25.20
N ALA A 51 -11.18 34.66 25.55
CA ALA A 51 -10.45 34.78 26.80
C ALA A 51 -11.03 35.89 27.66
N ALA A 52 -11.06 35.64 28.97
CA ALA A 52 -11.34 36.63 30.00
C ALA A 52 -10.15 36.67 30.96
N TYR A 53 -9.51 37.83 31.13
CA TYR A 53 -8.35 37.95 32.02
C TYR A 53 -8.14 39.32 32.65
N GLN A 54 -7.43 39.31 33.78
CA GLN A 54 -7.02 40.50 34.49
C GLN A 54 -5.61 40.96 34.08
N TYR A 55 -5.40 42.27 33.99
CA TYR A 55 -4.10 42.84 33.61
C TYR A 55 -3.83 44.19 34.28
N LEU A 56 -2.54 44.55 34.33
CA LEU A 56 -2.02 45.85 34.72
C LEU A 56 -1.48 46.57 33.49
N MET A 57 -1.69 47.88 33.41
CA MET A 57 -1.04 48.73 32.43
C MET A 57 0.26 49.27 33.03
N GLN A 58 1.39 48.96 32.39
CA GLN A 58 2.69 49.47 32.81
C GLN A 58 3.49 49.90 31.57
N ALA A 59 3.83 51.19 31.49
CA ALA A 59 4.59 51.77 30.37
C ALA A 59 4.01 51.41 28.98
N ASP A 60 2.69 51.57 28.83
CA ASP A 60 1.90 51.22 27.63
C ASP A 60 1.88 49.72 27.24
N ASP A 61 2.42 48.84 28.08
CA ASP A 61 2.32 47.39 27.91
C ASP A 61 1.21 46.78 28.79
N THR A 62 0.62 45.70 28.29
CA THR A 62 -0.41 44.91 28.97
C THR A 62 0.23 43.76 29.72
N ILE A 63 0.28 43.86 31.05
CA ILE A 63 0.84 42.82 31.91
C ILE A 63 -0.29 42.00 32.53
N LYS A 64 -0.49 40.76 32.08
CA LYS A 64 -1.44 39.81 32.67
C LYS A 64 -1.13 39.63 34.16
N HIS A 65 -2.12 39.89 35.02
CA HIS A 65 -1.97 39.85 36.47
C HIS A 65 -3.36 39.62 37.09
N GLY A 66 -3.56 38.46 37.71
CA GLY A 66 -4.85 38.00 38.24
C GLY A 66 -5.43 36.84 37.43
N LYS A 67 -6.75 36.64 37.52
CA LYS A 67 -7.45 35.48 36.93
C LYS A 67 -7.36 35.47 35.40
N PHE A 68 -7.25 34.27 34.85
CA PHE A 68 -7.31 34.00 33.41
C PHE A 68 -8.24 32.82 33.13
N LYS A 69 -9.05 32.97 32.08
CA LYS A 69 -9.90 31.92 31.53
C LYS A 69 -9.85 32.01 30.01
N PHE A 70 -9.70 30.87 29.35
CA PHE A 70 -9.86 30.72 27.90
C PHE A 70 -10.82 29.56 27.63
N GLU A 71 -11.72 29.76 26.68
CA GLU A 71 -12.67 28.73 26.23
C GLU A 71 -12.79 28.75 24.70
N SER A 72 -12.77 27.57 24.10
CA SER A 72 -13.00 27.35 22.68
C SER A 72 -13.94 26.16 22.51
N THR A 73 -14.85 26.24 21.55
CA THR A 73 -15.81 25.17 21.24
C THR A 73 -15.95 25.07 19.73
N GLU A 74 -15.85 23.85 19.22
CA GLU A 74 -16.02 23.49 17.82
C GLU A 74 -17.15 22.47 17.72
N GLU A 75 -18.11 22.74 16.86
CA GLU A 75 -19.33 21.97 16.73
C GLU A 75 -19.40 21.30 15.34
N HIS A 76 -19.46 19.98 15.32
CA HIS A 76 -19.59 19.18 14.10
C HIS A 76 -21.01 18.59 13.99
N PHE A 77 -22.02 19.47 14.03
CA PHE A 77 -23.42 19.05 14.12
C PHE A 77 -23.99 18.41 12.86
N GLU A 78 -23.55 18.85 11.68
CA GLU A 78 -24.07 18.35 10.41
C GLU A 78 -23.59 16.93 10.09
N GLU A 79 -22.47 16.50 10.66
CA GLU A 79 -21.82 15.23 10.32
C GLU A 79 -21.94 14.17 11.43
N SER A 80 -21.86 14.57 12.70
CA SER A 80 -21.61 13.60 13.78
C SER A 80 -22.25 13.89 15.14
N HIS A 81 -22.88 15.06 15.32
CA HIS A 81 -23.34 15.56 16.62
C HIS A 81 -22.25 15.56 17.70
N ILE A 82 -21.01 15.81 17.29
CA ILE A 82 -19.85 15.91 18.18
C ILE A 82 -19.57 17.38 18.47
N VAL A 83 -19.32 17.67 19.74
CA VAL A 83 -18.83 18.95 20.24
C VAL A 83 -17.44 18.70 20.83
N GLU A 84 -16.45 19.44 20.35
CA GLU A 84 -15.12 19.47 20.93
C GLU A 84 -14.92 20.80 21.66
N GLY A 85 -14.35 20.75 22.86
CA GLY A 85 -14.20 21.93 23.70
C GLY A 85 -12.84 21.96 24.39
N ILE A 86 -12.23 23.14 24.46
CA ILE A 86 -11.00 23.40 25.22
C ILE A 86 -11.30 24.48 26.25
N SER A 87 -10.89 24.26 27.49
CA SER A 87 -10.92 25.25 28.57
C SER A 87 -9.57 25.31 29.27
N LEU A 88 -9.11 26.52 29.58
CA LEU A 88 -7.86 26.75 30.28
C LEU A 88 -8.06 27.86 31.31
N THR A 89 -7.87 27.54 32.59
CA THR A 89 -8.11 28.46 33.71
C THR A 89 -6.94 28.49 34.66
N GLY A 90 -6.63 29.67 35.21
CA GLY A 90 -5.61 29.83 36.25
C GLY A 90 -5.38 31.29 36.59
N ASN A 91 -4.21 31.59 37.17
CA ASN A 91 -3.84 32.96 37.52
C ASN A 91 -2.47 33.33 36.94
N TYR A 92 -2.34 34.61 36.58
CA TYR A 92 -1.06 35.23 36.28
C TYR A 92 -0.59 36.10 37.45
N SER A 93 0.71 36.16 37.64
CA SER A 93 1.41 37.19 38.39
C SER A 93 2.48 37.79 37.46
N ASN A 94 2.32 39.06 37.10
CA ASN A 94 3.28 39.82 36.28
C ASN A 94 3.70 39.08 34.97
N ASN A 95 2.73 38.74 34.13
CA ASN A 95 2.89 37.99 32.88
C ASN A 95 3.40 36.54 33.04
N ARG A 96 3.52 36.02 34.27
CA ARG A 96 3.92 34.63 34.55
C ARG A 96 2.77 33.85 35.16
N LYS A 97 2.63 32.58 34.78
CA LYS A 97 1.67 31.67 35.41
C LYS A 97 2.04 31.49 36.88
N ASP A 98 1.04 31.58 37.74
CA ASP A 98 1.19 31.43 39.18
C ASP A 98 -0.02 30.71 39.80
N GLY A 99 0.22 29.94 40.85
CA GLY A 99 -0.80 29.14 41.53
C GLY A 99 -1.35 28.00 40.67
N ALA A 100 -2.57 27.57 40.97
CA ALA A 100 -3.21 26.44 40.29
C ALA A 100 -3.71 26.79 38.88
N TRP A 101 -3.48 25.87 37.95
CA TRP A 101 -3.88 25.92 36.55
C TRP A 101 -4.55 24.62 36.14
N THR A 102 -5.62 24.72 35.35
CA THR A 102 -6.35 23.57 34.84
C THR A 102 -6.53 23.74 33.34
N TYR A 103 -6.12 22.71 32.59
CA TYR A 103 -6.44 22.52 31.18
C TYR A 103 -7.48 21.42 31.07
N THR A 104 -8.49 21.60 30.23
CA THR A 104 -9.51 20.60 29.95
C THR A 104 -9.77 20.58 28.45
N HIS A 105 -9.78 19.37 27.89
CA HIS A 105 -10.19 19.08 26.54
C HIS A 105 -11.28 18.01 26.55
N GLN A 106 -12.42 18.33 25.97
CA GLN A 106 -13.59 17.46 25.92
C GLN A 106 -13.94 17.14 24.47
N LYS A 107 -14.26 15.88 24.21
CA LYS A 107 -14.85 15.43 22.94
C LYS A 107 -16.13 14.68 23.28
N LEU A 108 -17.26 15.30 23.00
CA LEU A 108 -18.57 14.91 23.50
C LEU A 108 -19.53 14.71 22.34
N LYS A 109 -20.14 13.53 22.26
CA LYS A 109 -21.27 13.25 21.36
C LYS A 109 -22.56 13.52 22.10
N LEU A 110 -23.42 14.35 21.54
CA LEU A 110 -24.73 14.62 22.13
C LEU A 110 -25.62 13.37 22.05
N THR A 111 -26.39 13.14 23.11
CA THR A 111 -27.25 11.98 23.29
C THR A 111 -28.57 12.36 23.94
N GLY A 112 -29.62 11.59 23.62
CA GLY A 112 -30.94 11.75 24.24
C GLY A 112 -31.75 12.93 23.69
N ILE A 113 -32.78 13.31 24.45
CA ILE A 113 -33.73 14.37 24.10
C ILE A 113 -33.26 15.67 24.75
N ALA A 114 -33.38 16.79 24.02
CA ALA A 114 -33.15 18.13 24.52
C ALA A 114 -33.92 18.40 25.84
N LYS A 115 -33.20 18.83 26.89
CA LYS A 115 -33.76 19.21 28.19
C LYS A 115 -33.71 20.73 28.32
N LEU A 116 -34.83 21.34 28.71
CA LEU A 116 -34.88 22.77 29.01
C LEU A 116 -34.36 23.03 30.43
N LYS A 117 -33.42 23.97 30.58
CA LYS A 117 -32.97 24.49 31.87
C LYS A 117 -32.99 26.01 31.83
N GLY A 118 -34.03 26.61 32.41
CA GLY A 118 -34.33 28.03 32.24
C GLY A 118 -34.68 28.32 30.78
N LEU A 119 -33.99 29.29 30.17
CA LEU A 119 -34.11 29.61 28.74
C LEU A 119 -33.09 28.86 27.86
N GLY A 120 -32.24 28.01 28.45
CA GLY A 120 -31.23 27.24 27.72
C GLY A 120 -31.71 25.83 27.34
N VAL A 121 -31.23 25.34 26.20
CA VAL A 121 -31.41 23.95 25.73
C VAL A 121 -30.14 23.16 26.03
N ASN A 122 -30.25 22.10 26.83
CA ASN A 122 -29.14 21.23 27.20
C ASN A 122 -29.35 19.82 26.63
N TYR A 123 -28.26 19.16 26.27
CA TYR A 123 -28.25 17.76 25.87
C TYR A 123 -27.41 16.96 26.86
N ASP A 124 -27.79 15.69 27.07
CA ASP A 124 -26.87 14.75 27.73
C ASP A 124 -25.76 14.41 26.72
N ALA A 125 -24.54 14.17 27.18
CA ALA A 125 -23.44 13.83 26.28
C ALA A 125 -22.63 12.64 26.77
N ASN A 126 -22.15 11.85 25.81
CA ASN A 126 -21.22 10.76 26.04
C ASN A 126 -19.91 11.08 25.32
N GLY A 127 -18.77 10.67 25.88
CA GLY A 127 -17.50 10.90 25.19
C GLY A 127 -16.30 10.76 26.10
N THR A 128 -15.30 11.60 25.88
CA THR A 128 -14.07 11.58 26.66
C THR A 128 -13.66 12.97 27.11
N GLU A 129 -13.09 13.04 28.29
CA GLU A 129 -12.46 14.22 28.84
C GLU A 129 -10.98 13.93 29.10
N PHE A 130 -10.14 14.89 28.74
CA PHE A 130 -8.73 14.95 29.10
C PHE A 130 -8.50 16.21 29.92
N LEU A 131 -7.94 16.05 31.11
CA LEU A 131 -7.75 17.10 32.09
C LEU A 131 -6.31 17.08 32.58
N ILE A 132 -5.70 18.26 32.69
CA ILE A 132 -4.39 18.43 33.32
C ILE A 132 -4.51 19.51 34.40
N ASN A 133 -4.18 19.16 35.63
CA ASN A 133 -3.99 20.10 36.73
C ASN A 133 -2.51 20.31 36.97
N ALA A 134 -2.09 21.56 37.09
CA ALA A 134 -0.73 21.94 37.39
C ALA A 134 -0.73 23.09 38.39
N SER A 135 0.38 23.26 39.09
CA SER A 135 0.64 24.48 39.85
C SER A 135 1.92 25.13 39.33
N PHE A 136 1.95 26.46 39.34
CA PHE A 136 3.08 27.25 38.88
C PHE A 136 3.54 28.20 39.96
N ARG A 137 4.84 28.48 39.95
CA ARG A 137 5.48 29.52 40.74
C ARG A 137 6.45 30.25 39.82
N GLU A 138 6.25 31.55 39.64
CA GLU A 138 7.10 32.36 38.75
C GLU A 138 7.22 31.80 37.32
N GLY A 139 6.12 31.23 36.79
CA GLY A 139 6.09 30.64 35.44
C GLY A 139 6.75 29.26 35.32
N LYS A 140 7.33 28.72 36.40
CA LYS A 140 7.83 27.33 36.46
C LYS A 140 6.80 26.43 37.10
N ILE A 141 6.68 25.21 36.60
CA ILE A 141 5.84 24.20 37.24
C ILE A 141 6.38 23.89 38.65
N HIS A 142 5.50 23.91 39.65
CA HIS A 142 5.83 23.76 41.05
C HIS A 142 4.64 23.16 41.81
N GLY A 143 4.86 22.09 42.57
CA GLY A 143 3.81 21.38 43.29
C GLY A 143 3.28 20.16 42.52
N ILE A 144 2.01 19.82 42.74
CA ILE A 144 1.39 18.62 42.16
C ILE A 144 1.02 18.87 40.68
N TYR A 145 1.33 17.89 39.85
CA TYR A 145 0.91 17.82 38.45
C TYR A 145 0.09 16.54 38.23
N GLU A 146 -1.13 16.68 37.73
CA GLU A 146 -2.02 15.55 37.49
C GLU A 146 -2.49 15.54 36.04
N LEU A 147 -2.44 14.37 35.41
CA LEU A 147 -3.02 14.10 34.10
C LEU A 147 -4.14 13.10 34.29
N LEU A 148 -5.32 13.38 33.74
CA LEU A 148 -6.50 12.54 33.85
C LEU A 148 -7.16 12.41 32.48
N ARG A 149 -7.44 11.18 32.05
CA ARG A 149 -8.33 10.88 30.93
C ARG A 149 -9.45 10.00 31.42
N ARG A 150 -10.69 10.35 31.12
CA ARG A 150 -11.87 9.59 31.54
C ARG A 150 -12.96 9.58 30.50
N THR A 151 -13.85 8.58 30.59
CA THR A 151 -15.09 8.56 29.84
C THR A 151 -16.12 9.46 30.51
N VAL A 152 -17.00 10.02 29.69
CA VAL A 152 -18.18 10.76 30.11
C VAL A 152 -19.39 9.97 29.65
N ARG A 153 -20.33 9.71 30.56
CA ARG A 153 -21.61 9.04 30.26
C ARG A 153 -22.74 9.88 30.84
N GLN A 154 -23.71 10.23 30.02
CA GLN A 154 -24.87 11.07 30.38
C GLN A 154 -24.42 12.36 31.11
N SER A 155 -23.42 13.04 30.54
CA SER A 155 -22.81 14.26 31.07
C SER A 155 -22.15 14.13 32.44
N ASN A 156 -21.86 12.92 32.91
CA ASN A 156 -21.15 12.67 34.17
C ASN A 156 -19.84 11.90 33.92
N PRO A 157 -18.78 12.17 34.70
CA PRO A 157 -17.59 11.33 34.75
C PRO A 157 -17.97 9.87 35.04
N ALA A 158 -17.45 8.93 34.24
CA ALA A 158 -17.71 7.50 34.40
C ALA A 158 -16.42 6.73 34.74
N ASP A 159 -15.64 6.35 33.74
CA ASP A 159 -14.48 5.46 33.91
C ASP A 159 -13.16 6.22 33.71
N THR A 160 -12.21 6.05 34.61
CA THR A 160 -10.84 6.56 34.41
C THR A 160 -10.09 5.68 33.43
N LEU A 161 -9.71 6.23 32.28
CA LEU A 161 -8.93 5.55 31.25
C LEU A 161 -7.43 5.69 31.46
N PHE A 162 -7.01 6.80 32.08
CA PHE A 162 -5.61 7.10 32.37
C PHE A 162 -5.53 8.12 33.50
N TYR A 163 -4.61 7.91 34.43
CA TYR A 163 -4.27 8.87 35.47
C TYR A 163 -2.77 8.82 35.73
N ALA A 164 -2.15 9.98 35.90
CA ALA A 164 -0.77 10.09 36.34
C ALA A 164 -0.63 11.32 37.24
N ARG A 165 0.13 11.18 38.32
CA ARG A 165 0.44 12.23 39.27
C ARG A 165 1.93 12.30 39.51
N LEU A 166 2.47 13.49 39.33
CA LEU A 166 3.87 13.84 39.56
C LEU A 166 3.92 15.00 40.56
N GLN A 167 5.08 15.18 41.17
CA GLN A 167 5.40 16.38 41.93
C GLN A 167 6.58 17.07 41.28
N TYR A 168 6.55 18.40 41.26
CA TYR A 168 7.58 19.24 40.67
C TYR A 168 8.11 20.23 41.69
N THR A 169 9.41 20.50 41.62
CA THR A 169 10.07 21.59 42.32
C THR A 169 10.79 22.45 41.28
N ASP A 170 10.22 23.61 40.96
CA ASP A 170 10.78 24.61 40.05
C ASP A 170 11.20 24.07 38.67
N GLY A 171 10.33 23.26 38.07
CA GLY A 171 10.57 22.65 36.75
C GLY A 171 11.15 21.24 36.78
N THR A 172 11.61 20.76 37.94
CA THR A 172 12.21 19.43 38.10
C THR A 172 11.22 18.48 38.75
N SER A 173 10.96 17.31 38.15
CA SER A 173 10.13 16.27 38.77
C SER A 173 10.81 15.77 40.05
N THR A 174 10.13 15.69 41.19
CA THR A 174 10.70 15.21 42.45
C THR A 174 9.66 14.40 43.24
N GLY A 175 10.10 13.54 44.16
CA GLY A 175 9.20 12.84 45.07
C GLY A 175 8.38 11.73 44.42
N THR A 176 7.18 11.46 44.95
CA THR A 176 6.40 10.27 44.58
C THR A 176 5.71 10.41 43.22
N PHE A 177 5.79 9.34 42.44
CA PHE A 177 5.05 9.12 41.22
C PHE A 177 3.91 8.12 41.45
N LEU A 178 2.71 8.43 40.94
CA LEU A 178 1.58 7.51 40.91
C LEU A 178 0.95 7.50 39.52
N GLY A 179 0.65 6.31 39.01
CA GLY A 179 0.09 6.08 37.69
C GLY A 179 -1.00 5.01 37.71
N PHE A 180 -1.98 5.17 36.83
CA PHE A 180 -3.09 4.23 36.73
C PHE A 180 -3.70 4.21 35.31
N THR A 181 -4.01 3.02 34.84
CA THR A 181 -4.96 2.70 33.77
C THR A 181 -5.84 1.54 34.26
N PRO A 182 -6.95 1.20 33.60
CA PRO A 182 -7.79 0.07 34.00
C PRO A 182 -7.00 -1.23 34.24
N ASN A 183 -5.93 -1.45 33.47
CA ASN A 183 -5.16 -2.69 33.48
C ASN A 183 -3.76 -2.54 34.09
N LEU A 184 -3.39 -1.36 34.62
CA LEU A 184 -2.05 -1.11 35.16
C LEU A 184 -2.07 -0.07 36.28
N LYS A 185 -1.40 -0.37 37.40
CA LYS A 185 -1.02 0.62 38.42
C LYS A 185 0.48 0.78 38.43
N VAL A 186 0.97 2.01 38.50
CA VAL A 186 2.39 2.32 38.57
C VAL A 186 2.68 3.18 39.79
N SER A 187 3.73 2.88 40.53
CA SER A 187 4.22 3.74 41.61
C SER A 187 5.74 3.76 41.63
N GLY A 188 6.33 4.92 41.85
CA GLY A 188 7.78 5.09 41.90
C GLY A 188 8.17 6.40 42.55
N GLN A 189 9.46 6.74 42.49
CA GLN A 189 9.97 7.99 43.04
C GLN A 189 10.99 8.65 42.11
N PHE A 190 11.05 9.97 42.18
CA PHE A 190 12.10 10.80 41.62
C PHE A 190 12.97 11.34 42.75
N ASP A 191 14.27 11.41 42.51
CA ASP A 191 15.19 12.10 43.41
C ASP A 191 15.13 13.63 43.26
N GLU A 192 15.95 14.34 44.03
CA GLU A 192 15.99 15.81 44.04
C GLU A 192 16.48 16.42 42.73
N ASP A 193 17.25 15.68 41.94
CA ASP A 193 17.78 16.09 40.63
C ASP A 193 16.81 15.82 39.47
N GLY A 194 15.73 15.11 39.77
CA GLY A 194 14.64 14.74 38.87
C GLY A 194 14.92 13.57 37.97
N PHE A 195 15.68 12.62 38.48
CA PHE A 195 15.82 11.29 37.89
C PHE A 195 14.92 10.28 38.61
N PRO A 196 14.35 9.30 37.89
CA PRO A 196 13.75 8.12 38.51
C PRO A 196 14.73 7.45 39.46
N HIS A 197 14.29 7.13 40.67
CA HIS A 197 15.13 6.55 41.72
C HIS A 197 14.36 5.51 42.54
N GLY A 198 15.07 4.47 42.99
CA GLY A 198 14.54 3.39 43.79
C GLY A 198 13.69 2.40 42.99
N ASP A 199 12.80 1.69 43.69
CA ASP A 199 11.94 0.66 43.12
C ASP A 199 10.67 1.27 42.54
N TRP A 200 10.44 1.01 41.26
CA TRP A 200 9.25 1.34 40.51
C TRP A 200 8.40 0.08 40.35
N LEU A 201 7.20 0.08 40.93
CA LEU A 201 6.29 -1.05 40.94
C LEU A 201 5.19 -0.86 39.89
N PHE A 202 4.98 -1.88 39.08
CA PHE A 202 3.95 -1.99 38.06
C PHE A 202 3.05 -3.17 38.42
N VAL A 203 1.76 -2.93 38.63
CA VAL A 203 0.77 -3.98 38.93
C VAL A 203 -0.17 -4.10 37.75
N HIS A 204 0.05 -5.14 36.95
CA HIS A 204 -0.75 -5.49 35.79
C HIS A 204 -2.00 -6.22 36.24
N CYS A 205 -3.16 -5.71 35.86
CA CYS A 205 -4.46 -6.30 36.19
C CYS A 205 -4.99 -7.03 34.95
N SER A 206 -5.28 -8.31 35.08
CA SER A 206 -5.89 -9.14 34.03
C SER A 206 -7.40 -9.27 34.22
N ASP A 207 -8.13 -9.62 33.15
CA ASP A 207 -9.57 -9.87 33.18
C ASP A 207 -9.95 -11.07 34.08
N SER A 208 -9.01 -12.00 34.31
CA SER A 208 -9.19 -13.14 35.21
C SER A 208 -9.06 -12.76 36.70
N GLY A 209 -8.66 -11.53 37.01
CA GLY A 209 -8.44 -11.04 38.37
C GLY A 209 -7.06 -11.37 38.95
N GLU A 210 -6.22 -12.12 38.23
CA GLU A 210 -4.83 -12.34 38.61
C GLU A 210 -4.00 -11.07 38.41
N GLN A 211 -3.17 -10.74 39.41
CA GLN A 211 -2.31 -9.56 39.39
C GLN A 211 -0.86 -9.96 39.21
N MET A 212 -0.25 -9.54 38.10
CA MET A 212 1.19 -9.68 37.90
C MET A 212 1.88 -8.41 38.41
N ARG A 213 2.96 -8.57 39.17
CA ARG A 213 3.74 -7.45 39.70
C ARG A 213 5.11 -7.43 39.05
N GLU A 214 5.37 -6.37 38.33
CA GLU A 214 6.66 -6.03 37.75
C GLU A 214 7.34 -4.97 38.63
N MET A 215 8.64 -5.08 38.81
CA MET A 215 9.45 -4.13 39.58
C MET A 215 10.68 -3.75 38.77
N ARG A 216 10.89 -2.44 38.58
CA ARG A 216 12.06 -1.87 37.93
C ARG A 216 12.84 -1.05 38.93
N ARG A 217 14.14 -1.27 39.06
CA ARG A 217 15.00 -0.43 39.90
C ARG A 217 15.69 0.61 39.03
N TYR A 218 15.60 1.86 39.48
CA TYR A 218 16.35 2.97 38.90
C TYR A 218 17.33 3.54 39.92
N ASP A 219 18.58 3.69 39.52
CA ASP A 219 19.63 4.28 40.35
C ASP A 219 19.99 5.64 39.76
N HIS A 220 19.29 6.69 40.23
CA HIS A 220 19.50 8.08 39.76
C HIS A 220 19.38 8.17 38.22
N GLY A 221 18.29 7.60 37.71
CA GLY A 221 17.89 7.63 36.31
C GLY A 221 18.44 6.49 35.46
N PHE A 222 19.36 5.70 36.00
CA PHE A 222 19.90 4.52 35.33
C PHE A 222 19.03 3.30 35.63
N PHE A 223 18.52 2.63 34.61
CA PHE A 223 17.75 1.40 34.76
C PHE A 223 18.68 0.24 35.11
N SER A 224 18.68 -0.19 36.38
CA SER A 224 19.70 -1.10 36.90
C SER A 224 19.21 -2.53 37.11
N LYS A 225 17.93 -2.75 37.41
CA LYS A 225 17.37 -4.09 37.59
C LYS A 225 15.91 -4.18 37.21
N HIS A 226 15.46 -5.39 36.90
CA HIS A 226 14.08 -5.69 36.57
C HIS A 226 13.67 -7.04 37.13
N PHE A 227 12.50 -7.11 37.77
CA PHE A 227 11.97 -8.32 38.37
C PHE A 227 10.47 -8.49 38.06
N TYR A 228 10.01 -9.72 38.00
CA TYR A 228 8.60 -10.07 38.25
C TYR A 228 8.47 -10.74 39.61
N LYS A 229 7.33 -10.52 40.28
CA LYS A 229 6.93 -11.25 41.47
C LYS A 229 5.91 -12.32 41.10
N SER A 230 6.25 -13.59 41.35
CA SER A 230 5.35 -14.74 41.21
C SER A 230 5.31 -15.51 42.54
N ASN A 231 4.12 -15.73 43.12
CA ASN A 231 3.95 -16.49 44.37
C ASN A 231 4.89 -16.10 45.52
N GLU A 232 5.18 -14.80 45.65
CA GLU A 232 6.09 -14.21 46.64
C GLU A 232 7.60 -14.26 46.33
N GLU A 233 8.02 -14.98 45.29
CA GLU A 233 9.40 -14.99 44.80
C GLU A 233 9.63 -13.89 43.75
N LEU A 234 10.82 -13.29 43.77
CA LEU A 234 11.27 -12.34 42.75
C LEU A 234 12.11 -13.07 41.72
N VAL A 235 11.68 -13.00 40.47
CA VAL A 235 12.36 -13.55 39.31
C VAL A 235 12.99 -12.39 38.56
N GLU A 236 14.32 -12.38 38.45
CA GLU A 236 15.05 -11.33 37.73
C GLU A 236 14.90 -11.49 36.22
N ILE A 237 14.66 -10.38 35.55
CA ILE A 237 14.63 -10.26 34.10
C ILE A 237 15.91 -9.56 33.66
N LYS A 238 16.65 -10.23 32.79
CA LYS A 238 17.80 -9.63 32.13
C LYS A 238 17.40 -9.16 30.74
N HIS A 239 17.74 -7.92 30.46
CA HIS A 239 17.61 -7.33 29.14
C HIS A 239 18.93 -7.56 28.40
N ALA A 240 18.96 -8.55 27.49
CA ALA A 240 20.17 -8.83 26.71
C ALA A 240 20.53 -7.58 25.89
N GLY A 241 21.77 -7.13 26.05
CA GLY A 241 22.32 -5.95 25.39
C GLY A 241 21.98 -4.60 26.01
N PHE A 242 21.06 -4.52 26.97
CA PHE A 242 20.84 -3.27 27.70
C PHE A 242 21.75 -3.23 28.92
N ASP A 243 22.67 -2.27 28.98
CA ASP A 243 23.56 -2.19 30.14
C ASP A 243 22.77 -1.80 31.39
N THR A 244 22.77 -2.71 32.35
CA THR A 244 22.12 -2.60 33.67
C THR A 244 23.16 -2.52 34.80
N VAL A 245 24.46 -2.51 34.47
CA VAL A 245 25.57 -2.48 35.41
C VAL A 245 26.34 -1.16 35.30
N VAL A 246 26.22 -0.33 36.35
CA VAL A 246 26.87 1.00 36.41
C VAL A 246 28.40 0.94 36.19
N THR A 247 29.04 -0.15 36.60
CA THR A 247 30.50 -0.34 36.53
C THR A 247 30.93 -1.41 35.51
N SER A 248 30.20 -1.55 34.39
CA SER A 248 30.52 -2.54 33.34
C SER A 248 31.88 -2.33 32.65
N GLY A 249 32.55 -1.21 32.87
CA GLY A 249 33.84 -0.87 32.24
C GLY A 249 33.71 -0.33 30.80
N LEU A 250 32.50 -0.23 30.27
CA LEU A 250 32.19 0.13 28.87
C LEU A 250 31.94 1.64 28.64
N GLY A 251 32.52 2.54 29.46
CA GLY A 251 32.43 4.01 29.31
C GLY A 251 31.52 4.74 30.33
N LEU A 252 31.22 6.02 30.08
CA LEU A 252 30.40 6.88 30.96
C LEU A 252 28.91 6.80 30.60
N LEU A 253 28.04 6.85 31.61
CA LEU A 253 26.59 6.99 31.42
C LEU A 253 26.27 8.38 30.84
N THR A 254 25.44 8.43 29.81
CA THR A 254 24.99 9.68 29.18
C THR A 254 23.69 10.15 29.82
N HIS A 255 23.53 11.47 29.91
CA HIS A 255 22.29 12.08 30.41
C HIS A 255 21.32 12.26 29.25
N LEU A 256 20.17 11.61 29.34
CA LEU A 256 19.15 11.62 28.30
C LEU A 256 17.89 12.29 28.81
N ARG A 257 17.25 13.10 27.98
CA ARG A 257 15.84 13.47 28.18
C ARG A 257 15.00 12.37 27.56
N ALA A 258 14.10 11.80 28.36
CA ALA A 258 13.25 10.70 27.93
C ALA A 258 12.65 11.00 26.56
N ASN A 259 12.84 10.07 25.64
CA ASN A 259 12.37 10.14 24.27
C ASN A 259 11.78 8.78 23.89
N PRO A 260 11.00 8.68 22.79
CA PRO A 260 10.41 7.41 22.38
C PRO A 260 11.48 6.35 22.05
N THR A 261 12.65 6.78 21.58
CA THR A 261 13.77 5.90 21.21
C THR A 261 14.30 5.09 22.40
N TYR A 262 14.36 5.69 23.60
CA TYR A 262 14.75 4.98 24.82
C TYR A 262 13.81 3.83 25.17
N PHE A 263 12.49 4.06 25.09
CA PHE A 263 11.51 3.02 25.41
C PHE A 263 11.46 1.92 24.36
N ARG A 264 11.59 2.28 23.07
CA ARG A 264 11.77 1.28 22.00
C ARG A 264 13.02 0.43 22.19
N ALA A 265 14.11 1.02 22.70
CA ALA A 265 15.32 0.25 23.00
C ALA A 265 15.04 -0.86 24.01
N LEU A 266 14.30 -0.57 25.07
CA LEU A 266 13.86 -1.58 26.05
C LEU A 266 12.92 -2.65 25.45
N ASP A 267 12.16 -2.33 24.41
CA ASP A 267 11.29 -3.29 23.71
C ASP A 267 12.08 -4.22 22.79
N TYR A 268 13.22 -3.79 22.25
CA TYR A 268 14.09 -4.60 21.37
C TYR A 268 14.93 -5.63 22.11
N THR A 269 15.18 -5.45 23.40
CA THR A 269 16.06 -6.34 24.17
C THR A 269 15.42 -7.71 24.35
N PRO A 270 16.08 -8.80 23.93
CA PRO A 270 15.65 -10.15 24.30
C PRO A 270 15.61 -10.27 25.82
N ILE A 271 14.48 -10.76 26.31
CA ILE A 271 14.29 -11.03 27.73
C ILE A 271 14.89 -12.40 28.05
N VAL A 272 15.89 -12.42 28.92
CA VAL A 272 16.46 -13.63 29.50
C VAL A 272 16.01 -13.72 30.95
N ILE A 273 15.41 -14.84 31.32
CA ILE A 273 14.99 -15.11 32.69
C ILE A 273 15.90 -16.21 33.24
N GLU A 274 16.83 -15.85 34.12
CA GLU A 274 17.69 -16.86 34.75
C GLU A 274 16.87 -17.68 35.76
N HIS A 275 16.90 -19.01 35.58
CA HIS A 275 16.25 -20.01 36.46
C HIS A 275 14.71 -20.09 36.46
N ALA A 276 14.00 -19.50 35.51
CA ALA A 276 12.57 -19.79 35.35
C ALA A 276 12.37 -21.03 34.47
N PHE A 277 11.51 -21.94 34.94
CA PHE A 277 11.06 -23.19 34.30
C PHE A 277 11.85 -24.46 34.69
N ASP A 278 12.01 -24.71 36.00
CA ASP A 278 12.09 -26.11 36.46
C ASP A 278 10.66 -26.68 36.42
N ASP A 279 10.43 -27.63 35.50
CA ASP A 279 9.15 -28.07 34.94
C ASP A 279 8.33 -28.98 35.88
N THR A 280 8.38 -28.77 37.20
CA THR A 280 7.86 -29.76 38.15
C THR A 280 6.44 -29.52 38.66
N GLU A 281 5.82 -28.33 38.48
CA GLU A 281 4.48 -28.07 39.04
C GLU A 281 3.51 -27.19 38.22
N GLY A 282 3.74 -26.97 36.92
CA GLY A 282 2.78 -26.22 36.06
C GLY A 282 2.63 -24.72 36.40
N LYS A 283 3.65 -24.11 37.02
CA LYS A 283 3.68 -22.72 37.49
C LYS A 283 4.55 -21.82 36.60
N VAL A 284 4.21 -21.76 35.32
CA VAL A 284 5.00 -21.05 34.29
C VAL A 284 4.24 -19.81 33.83
N ILE A 285 4.77 -18.61 34.06
CA ILE A 285 4.28 -17.40 33.39
C ILE A 285 4.81 -17.42 31.95
N PRO A 286 3.96 -17.41 30.92
CA PRO A 286 4.41 -17.43 29.53
C PRO A 286 5.26 -16.19 29.21
N LEU A 287 6.37 -16.38 28.48
CA LEU A 287 7.27 -15.29 28.07
C LEU A 287 6.52 -14.18 27.30
N ASP A 288 5.56 -14.55 26.46
CA ASP A 288 4.73 -13.59 25.72
C ASP A 288 3.90 -12.69 26.64
N THR A 289 3.43 -13.23 27.78
CA THR A 289 2.70 -12.46 28.79
C THR A 289 3.62 -11.47 29.49
N VAL A 290 4.84 -11.89 29.81
CA VAL A 290 5.89 -11.02 30.39
C VAL A 290 6.22 -9.88 29.43
N GLN A 291 6.47 -10.18 28.16
CA GLN A 291 6.76 -9.18 27.13
C GLN A 291 5.61 -8.18 26.97
N ALA A 292 4.36 -8.65 26.89
CA ALA A 292 3.19 -7.79 26.77
C ALA A 292 3.04 -6.82 27.94
N CYS A 293 3.29 -7.29 29.16
CA CYS A 293 3.27 -6.46 30.38
C CYS A 293 4.36 -5.39 30.34
N ILE A 294 5.60 -5.74 29.94
CA ILE A 294 6.72 -4.78 29.84
C ILE A 294 6.42 -3.70 28.82
N VAL A 295 5.93 -4.07 27.64
CA VAL A 295 5.52 -3.14 26.58
C VAL A 295 4.42 -2.19 27.10
N GLN A 296 3.43 -2.72 27.81
CA GLN A 296 2.38 -1.90 28.41
C GLN A 296 2.93 -0.91 29.45
N GLY A 297 3.90 -1.33 30.28
CA GLY A 297 4.61 -0.46 31.21
C GLY A 297 5.43 0.63 30.50
N ASN A 298 6.13 0.26 29.42
CA ASN A 298 6.92 1.18 28.59
C ASN A 298 6.04 2.25 27.94
N LEU A 299 4.93 1.85 27.31
CA LEU A 299 3.97 2.78 26.72
C LEU A 299 3.37 3.75 27.75
N PHE A 300 3.11 3.27 28.97
CA PHE A 300 2.63 4.12 30.05
C PHE A 300 3.67 5.16 30.46
N LEU A 301 4.92 4.73 30.69
CA LEU A 301 6.01 5.63 31.05
C LEU A 301 6.33 6.61 29.92
N GLU A 302 6.40 6.15 28.67
CA GLU A 302 6.67 6.98 27.49
C GLU A 302 5.73 8.17 27.44
N ARG A 303 4.42 7.92 27.59
CA ARG A 303 3.40 8.96 27.57
C ARG A 303 3.61 10.03 28.66
N VAL A 304 4.11 9.65 29.82
CA VAL A 304 4.30 10.58 30.95
C VAL A 304 5.68 11.23 30.93
N PHE A 305 6.71 10.49 30.52
CA PHE A 305 8.10 10.90 30.64
C PHE A 305 8.56 11.73 29.45
N VAL A 306 8.08 11.42 28.24
CA VAL A 306 8.52 12.07 27.00
C VAL A 306 7.83 13.41 26.79
N GLU A 307 6.50 13.43 26.93
CA GLU A 307 5.70 14.61 26.59
C GLU A 307 4.66 14.94 27.68
N PRO A 308 5.10 15.25 28.92
CA PRO A 308 4.20 15.42 30.06
C PRO A 308 3.17 16.55 29.90
N ALA A 309 3.41 17.51 29.00
CA ALA A 309 2.56 18.66 28.74
C ALA A 309 2.02 18.74 27.31
N MET A 310 2.16 17.68 26.49
CA MET A 310 1.62 17.71 25.13
C MET A 310 0.20 17.15 25.05
N HIS A 311 -0.64 17.83 24.28
CA HIS A 311 -1.91 17.29 23.80
C HIS A 311 -2.07 17.64 22.33
N ARG A 312 -2.36 16.63 21.49
CA ARG A 312 -2.42 16.78 20.01
C ARG A 312 -1.16 17.43 19.42
N GLY A 313 0.02 17.07 19.94
CA GLY A 313 1.32 17.57 19.46
C GLY A 313 1.66 19.01 19.82
N LYS A 314 0.94 19.63 20.77
CA LYS A 314 1.17 21.01 21.21
C LYS A 314 1.38 21.08 22.72
N ASP A 315 2.34 21.89 23.15
CA ASP A 315 2.59 22.18 24.57
C ASP A 315 1.43 23.02 25.09
N ILE A 316 0.61 22.41 25.95
CA ILE A 316 -0.65 23.02 26.37
C ILE A 316 -0.44 24.30 27.18
N TRP A 317 0.71 24.43 27.84
CA TRP A 317 1.03 25.56 28.70
C TRP A 317 1.69 26.70 27.91
N LYS A 318 2.43 26.42 26.85
CA LYS A 318 3.05 27.47 26.02
C LYS A 318 2.04 28.29 25.23
N GLY A 319 0.92 27.71 24.81
CA GLY A 319 -0.03 28.35 23.89
C GLY A 319 -0.65 29.69 24.34
N ILE A 320 -0.56 30.07 25.62
CA ILE A 320 -1.00 31.38 26.15
C ILE A 320 0.13 32.21 26.80
N GLY A 321 1.38 31.73 26.74
CA GLY A 321 2.55 32.39 27.31
C GLY A 321 2.64 32.37 28.84
N GLY A 322 3.75 32.89 29.36
CA GLY A 322 4.00 33.07 30.80
C GLY A 322 4.43 31.82 31.56
N SER A 323 4.83 30.75 30.88
CA SER A 323 5.46 29.60 31.53
C SER A 323 6.65 29.06 30.75
N GLU A 324 7.57 28.43 31.46
CA GLU A 324 8.58 27.55 30.87
C GLU A 324 7.93 26.25 30.36
N SER A 325 8.61 25.54 29.47
CA SER A 325 8.13 24.23 29.00
C SER A 325 8.36 23.19 30.08
N VAL A 326 7.40 22.29 30.26
CA VAL A 326 7.59 21.11 31.11
C VAL A 326 8.49 20.16 30.33
N LEU A 327 9.73 20.03 30.79
CA LEU A 327 10.73 19.22 30.10
C LEU A 327 10.46 17.72 30.31
N PRO A 328 10.88 16.87 29.35
CA PRO A 328 10.87 15.42 29.56
C PRO A 328 11.71 15.02 30.78
N VAL A 329 11.34 13.88 31.37
CA VAL A 329 12.04 13.28 32.52
C VAL A 329 13.50 13.02 32.16
N LYS A 330 14.40 13.20 33.14
CA LYS A 330 15.82 12.89 32.96
C LYS A 330 16.06 11.41 33.21
N LEU A 331 16.87 10.79 32.35
CA LEU A 331 17.29 9.39 32.42
C LEU A 331 18.81 9.32 32.23
N LYS A 332 19.38 8.16 32.60
CA LYS A 332 20.76 7.81 32.30
C LYS A 332 20.78 6.49 31.56
N VAL A 333 21.55 6.44 30.48
CA VAL A 333 21.69 5.24 29.64
C VAL A 333 23.12 5.15 29.13
N ARG A 334 23.53 3.96 28.71
CA ARG A 334 24.78 3.81 27.95
C ARG A 334 24.49 3.98 26.47
N GLU A 335 25.39 4.65 25.78
CA GLU A 335 25.32 4.83 24.35
C GLU A 335 26.29 3.89 23.64
N PHE A 336 25.78 3.16 22.65
CA PHE A 336 26.47 2.28 21.73
C PHE A 336 26.31 2.86 20.32
N ALA A 337 26.91 4.03 20.13
CA ALA A 337 26.77 4.77 18.88
C ALA A 337 27.41 4.02 17.70
N PHE A 338 26.68 3.92 16.60
CA PHE A 338 27.25 3.48 15.33
C PHE A 338 28.22 4.52 14.77
N SER A 339 29.22 4.06 14.02
CA SER A 339 29.93 4.98 13.13
C SER A 339 28.96 5.52 12.05
N PRO A 340 29.15 6.75 11.53
CA PRO A 340 28.29 7.28 10.47
C PRO A 340 28.17 6.37 9.24
N ASP A 341 29.27 5.69 8.88
CA ASP A 341 29.32 4.75 7.75
C ASP A 341 28.50 3.49 8.04
N GLU A 342 28.57 2.98 9.28
CA GLU A 342 27.82 1.81 9.71
C GLU A 342 26.33 2.08 9.80
N PHE A 343 25.92 3.21 10.38
CA PHE A 343 24.51 3.62 10.41
C PHE A 343 23.95 3.76 8.99
N SER A 344 24.70 4.39 8.08
CA SER A 344 24.33 4.48 6.66
C SER A 344 24.20 3.11 6.01
N LEU A 345 25.06 2.16 6.34
CA LEU A 345 25.00 0.80 5.82
C LEU A 345 23.81 0.02 6.38
N ASN A 346 23.46 0.20 7.66
CA ASN A 346 22.26 -0.39 8.28
C ASN A 346 20.97 0.12 7.61
N GLN A 347 20.88 1.42 7.33
CA GLN A 347 19.76 2.00 6.58
C GLN A 347 19.65 1.40 5.17
N LYS A 348 20.78 1.19 4.49
CA LYS A 348 20.80 0.51 3.18
C LYS A 348 20.36 -0.95 3.28
N ASN A 349 20.77 -1.66 4.32
CA ASN A 349 20.38 -3.05 4.56
C ASN A 349 18.87 -3.18 4.76
N GLU A 350 18.26 -2.29 5.55
CA GLU A 350 16.81 -2.28 5.75
C GLU A 350 16.08 -2.02 4.43
N LYS A 351 16.50 -1.01 3.68
CA LYS A 351 15.92 -0.72 2.37
C LYS A 351 16.01 -1.92 1.43
N LEU A 352 17.19 -2.53 1.33
CA LEU A 352 17.45 -3.68 0.47
C LEU A 352 16.59 -4.89 0.87
N LEU A 353 16.44 -5.14 2.17
CA LEU A 353 15.55 -6.19 2.69
C LEU A 353 14.09 -5.94 2.29
N ILE A 354 13.59 -4.71 2.47
CA ILE A 354 12.21 -4.34 2.14
C ILE A 354 11.97 -4.52 0.64
N GLU A 355 12.87 -4.00 -0.20
CA GLU A 355 12.78 -4.11 -1.66
C GLU A 355 12.80 -5.57 -2.12
N THR A 356 13.73 -6.38 -1.62
CA THR A 356 13.84 -7.81 -1.95
C THR A 356 12.57 -8.57 -1.57
N ARG A 357 12.04 -8.35 -0.36
CA ARG A 357 10.80 -9.01 0.09
C ARG A 357 9.60 -8.57 -0.75
N SER A 358 9.54 -7.30 -1.15
CA SER A 358 8.49 -6.80 -2.04
C SER A 358 8.55 -7.50 -3.40
N LEU A 359 9.74 -7.62 -4.01
CA LEU A 359 9.95 -8.31 -5.27
C LEU A 359 9.55 -9.80 -5.21
N ILE A 360 9.85 -10.49 -4.10
CA ILE A 360 9.43 -11.88 -3.92
C ILE A 360 7.90 -11.99 -3.84
N ARG A 361 7.24 -11.07 -3.10
CA ARG A 361 5.78 -11.05 -2.94
C ARG A 361 5.04 -10.80 -4.25
N THR A 362 5.58 -10.00 -5.18
CA THR A 362 4.92 -9.77 -6.49
C THR A 362 4.77 -11.07 -7.30
N VAL A 363 5.58 -12.10 -7.02
CA VAL A 363 5.45 -13.43 -7.63
C VAL A 363 4.62 -14.36 -6.76
N ILE A 364 4.93 -14.46 -5.47
CA ILE A 364 4.29 -15.43 -4.57
C ILE A 364 2.80 -15.12 -4.37
N ASP A 365 2.44 -13.85 -4.26
CA ASP A 365 1.06 -13.41 -4.06
C ASP A 365 0.28 -13.28 -5.38
N ASN A 366 0.90 -13.58 -6.53
CA ASN A 366 0.26 -13.48 -7.85
C ASN A 366 -0.50 -14.77 -8.20
N PRO A 367 -1.85 -14.74 -8.32
CA PRO A 367 -2.64 -15.93 -8.62
C PRO A 367 -2.25 -16.63 -9.93
N ALA A 368 -1.81 -15.88 -10.94
CA ALA A 368 -1.36 -16.46 -12.20
C ALA A 368 -0.07 -17.25 -12.04
N MET A 369 0.87 -16.79 -11.20
CA MET A 369 2.09 -17.52 -10.88
C MET A 369 1.79 -18.77 -10.04
N GLU A 370 0.86 -18.63 -9.08
CA GLU A 370 0.43 -19.72 -8.22
C GLU A 370 -0.17 -20.89 -9.01
N VAL A 371 -0.98 -20.62 -10.03
CA VAL A 371 -1.51 -21.68 -10.92
C VAL A 371 -0.40 -22.24 -11.81
N ARG A 372 0.44 -21.37 -12.37
CA ARG A 372 1.49 -21.78 -13.34
C ARG A 372 2.57 -22.64 -12.72
N ARG A 373 2.84 -22.53 -11.42
CA ARG A 373 3.87 -23.33 -10.73
C ARG A 373 3.65 -24.84 -10.87
N PHE A 374 2.41 -25.28 -11.09
CA PHE A 374 2.06 -26.69 -11.30
C PHE A 374 2.11 -27.14 -12.77
N VAL A 375 2.09 -26.19 -13.71
CA VAL A 375 1.94 -26.45 -15.16
C VAL A 375 3.23 -26.16 -15.93
N ASN A 376 4.13 -25.34 -15.39
CA ASN A 376 5.43 -25.04 -15.98
C ASN A 376 6.55 -25.39 -14.98
N PRO A 377 7.49 -26.29 -15.34
CA PRO A 377 8.51 -26.77 -14.40
C PRO A 377 9.54 -25.69 -14.04
N GLU A 378 9.82 -24.73 -14.92
CA GLU A 378 10.71 -23.59 -14.61
C GLU A 378 10.03 -22.64 -13.62
N VAL A 379 8.74 -22.33 -13.82
CA VAL A 379 7.98 -21.50 -12.88
C VAL A 379 7.89 -22.20 -11.53
N GLY A 380 7.58 -23.50 -11.49
CA GLY A 380 7.53 -24.29 -10.26
C GLY A 380 8.85 -24.28 -9.48
N PHE A 381 9.97 -24.50 -10.18
CA PHE A 381 11.30 -24.49 -9.58
C PHE A 381 11.66 -23.15 -8.95
N TYR A 382 11.54 -22.05 -9.72
CA TYR A 382 11.89 -20.72 -9.23
C TYR A 382 10.92 -20.19 -8.17
N TYR A 383 9.64 -20.58 -8.23
CA TYR A 383 8.69 -20.31 -7.15
C TYR A 383 9.16 -20.95 -5.83
N GLY A 384 9.69 -22.19 -5.89
CA GLY A 384 10.30 -22.85 -4.73
C GLY A 384 11.54 -22.14 -4.19
N VAL A 385 12.42 -21.67 -5.08
CA VAL A 385 13.61 -20.86 -4.71
C VAL A 385 13.20 -19.58 -3.98
N LEU A 386 12.25 -18.82 -4.52
CA LEU A 386 11.76 -17.58 -3.92
C LEU A 386 11.11 -17.83 -2.55
N GLY A 387 10.42 -18.96 -2.38
CA GLY A 387 9.87 -19.37 -1.08
C GLY A 387 10.94 -19.64 -0.01
N ILE A 388 12.10 -20.19 -0.41
CA ILE A 388 13.26 -20.37 0.49
C ILE A 388 13.82 -19.01 0.90
N TYR A 389 14.02 -18.10 -0.07
CA TYR A 389 14.47 -16.73 0.23
C TYR A 389 13.51 -16.00 1.14
N GLN A 390 12.19 -16.09 0.92
CA GLN A 390 11.20 -15.43 1.77
C GLN A 390 11.35 -15.86 3.25
N ARG A 391 11.40 -17.16 3.52
CA ARG A 391 11.52 -17.69 4.88
C ARG A 391 12.82 -17.25 5.57
N ASN A 392 13.93 -17.24 4.84
CA ASN A 392 15.22 -16.84 5.38
C ASN A 392 15.30 -15.32 5.62
N LEU A 393 14.75 -14.50 4.71
CA LEU A 393 14.64 -13.05 4.92
C LEU A 393 13.71 -12.70 6.08
N GLU A 394 12.68 -13.50 6.36
CA GLU A 394 11.83 -13.34 7.54
C GLU A 394 12.59 -13.53 8.86
N LYS A 395 13.51 -14.50 8.92
CA LYS A 395 14.38 -14.72 10.09
C LYS A 395 15.40 -13.60 10.28
N ILE A 396 15.92 -13.02 9.19
CA ILE A 396 16.90 -11.91 9.23
C ILE A 396 16.23 -10.56 9.56
N SER A 397 14.93 -10.42 9.26
CA SER A 397 14.23 -9.14 9.32
C SER A 397 14.26 -8.43 10.68
N PRO A 398 14.10 -9.11 11.84
CA PRO A 398 14.16 -8.44 13.14
C PRO A 398 15.51 -7.78 13.40
N VAL A 399 16.61 -8.46 13.06
CA VAL A 399 17.98 -7.97 13.25
C VAL A 399 18.26 -6.75 12.37
N VAL A 400 17.90 -6.80 11.08
CA VAL A 400 18.09 -5.68 10.16
C VAL A 400 17.32 -4.44 10.61
N ARG A 401 16.07 -4.60 11.03
CA ARG A 401 15.24 -3.49 11.53
C ARG A 401 15.81 -2.88 12.81
N PHE A 402 16.25 -3.72 13.73
CA PHE A 402 16.91 -3.27 14.95
C PHE A 402 18.14 -2.42 14.64
N LEU A 403 19.07 -2.92 13.82
CA LEU A 403 20.30 -2.22 13.47
C LEU A 403 20.07 -0.90 12.73
N ALA A 404 18.93 -0.76 12.02
CA ALA A 404 18.54 0.47 11.34
C ALA A 404 17.75 1.45 12.24
N ASP A 405 17.20 1.01 13.38
CA ASP A 405 16.50 1.92 14.31
C ASP A 405 17.52 2.69 15.15
N THR A 406 17.27 3.99 15.33
CA THR A 406 17.99 4.84 16.30
C THR A 406 18.02 4.26 17.72
N ALA A 407 17.08 3.38 18.08
CA ALA A 407 17.04 2.71 19.37
C ALA A 407 18.27 1.82 19.62
N ALA A 408 18.91 1.32 18.56
CA ALA A 408 20.15 0.56 18.68
C ALA A 408 21.30 1.38 19.28
N GLU A 409 21.24 2.71 19.27
CA GLU A 409 22.23 3.55 19.96
C GLU A 409 22.24 3.35 21.48
N TYR A 410 21.22 2.71 22.07
CA TYR A 410 21.14 2.46 23.52
C TYR A 410 21.31 0.99 23.91
N ILE A 411 21.70 0.14 22.96
CA ILE A 411 21.82 -1.31 23.16
C ILE A 411 23.16 -1.79 22.62
N ASP A 412 23.82 -2.67 23.36
CA ASP A 412 24.98 -3.42 22.91
C ASP A 412 24.61 -4.31 21.71
N HIS A 413 25.14 -3.94 20.53
CA HIS A 413 24.83 -4.61 19.27
C HIS A 413 25.27 -6.07 19.30
N ASP A 414 26.47 -6.37 19.80
CA ASP A 414 27.02 -7.72 19.81
C ASP A 414 26.15 -8.67 20.66
N ALA A 415 25.65 -8.17 21.79
CA ALA A 415 24.75 -8.92 22.66
C ALA A 415 23.41 -9.26 21.97
N ILE A 416 22.84 -8.32 21.21
CA ILE A 416 21.59 -8.54 20.46
C ILE A 416 21.82 -9.51 19.31
N LEU A 417 22.90 -9.32 18.56
CA LEU A 417 23.27 -10.19 17.46
C LEU A 417 23.45 -11.62 17.97
N PHE A 418 24.21 -11.83 19.05
CA PHE A 418 24.42 -13.16 19.64
C PHE A 418 23.12 -13.92 19.97
N HIS A 419 22.10 -13.23 20.50
CA HIS A 419 20.83 -13.87 20.90
C HIS A 419 19.85 -14.07 19.72
N ASN A 420 19.93 -13.24 18.68
CA ASN A 420 18.98 -13.24 17.57
C ASN A 420 19.55 -13.84 16.27
N ILE A 421 20.83 -14.26 16.22
CA ILE A 421 21.39 -14.98 15.08
C ILE A 421 20.73 -16.35 14.99
N HIS A 422 19.77 -16.47 14.07
CA HIS A 422 19.39 -17.76 13.52
C HIS A 422 20.40 -18.15 12.45
N GLN A 423 21.00 -19.33 12.55
CA GLN A 423 21.78 -19.89 11.43
C GLN A 423 20.88 -19.95 10.19
N ILE A 424 21.27 -19.20 9.15
CA ILE A 424 20.58 -19.19 7.87
C ILE A 424 21.28 -20.21 6.98
N SER A 425 20.71 -21.41 6.96
CA SER A 425 21.11 -22.45 6.02
C SER A 425 20.21 -22.46 4.78
N TYR A 426 20.82 -22.84 3.66
CA TYR A 426 20.14 -23.03 2.39
C TYR A 426 20.25 -24.51 2.00
N PRO A 427 19.16 -25.13 1.48
CA PRO A 427 19.24 -26.51 1.02
C PRO A 427 20.00 -26.60 -0.30
N ASP A 428 20.70 -27.72 -0.52
CA ASP A 428 21.43 -27.97 -1.79
C ASP A 428 20.49 -28.16 -2.99
N ALA A 429 19.22 -28.47 -2.73
CA ALA A 429 18.20 -28.68 -3.74
C ALA A 429 16.84 -28.11 -3.36
N VAL A 430 16.07 -27.76 -4.38
CA VAL A 430 14.72 -27.23 -4.26
C VAL A 430 13.73 -28.30 -4.69
N GLU A 431 12.78 -28.59 -3.81
CA GLU A 431 11.64 -29.45 -4.08
C GLU A 431 10.47 -28.63 -4.61
N PHE A 432 9.84 -29.07 -5.70
CA PHE A 432 8.66 -28.45 -6.30
C PHE A 432 7.75 -29.48 -6.94
N GLN A 433 6.51 -29.11 -7.27
CA GLN A 433 5.55 -29.99 -7.93
C GLN A 433 5.36 -29.61 -9.39
N TYR A 434 5.31 -30.61 -10.27
CA TYR A 434 4.99 -30.46 -11.68
C TYR A 434 4.11 -31.61 -12.13
N GLN A 435 2.92 -31.32 -12.67
CA GLN A 435 1.94 -32.34 -13.07
C GLN A 435 1.67 -33.38 -11.97
N ASP A 436 1.46 -32.91 -10.75
CA ASP A 436 1.23 -33.72 -9.53
C ASP A 436 2.38 -34.68 -9.15
N GLN A 437 3.57 -34.52 -9.75
CA GLN A 437 4.76 -35.26 -9.37
C GLN A 437 5.76 -34.36 -8.64
N PRO A 438 6.32 -34.81 -7.50
CA PRO A 438 7.42 -34.11 -6.85
C PRO A 438 8.67 -34.16 -7.74
N GLN A 439 9.31 -33.01 -7.88
CA GLN A 439 10.55 -32.81 -8.61
C GLN A 439 11.57 -32.18 -7.68
N THR A 440 12.85 -32.49 -7.91
CA THR A 440 13.97 -31.93 -7.15
C THR A 440 15.03 -31.45 -8.11
N ARG A 441 15.51 -30.22 -7.94
CA ARG A 441 16.59 -29.65 -8.76
C ARG A 441 17.58 -28.89 -7.88
N GLN A 442 18.87 -29.02 -8.19
CA GLN A 442 19.92 -28.31 -7.48
C GLN A 442 19.86 -26.81 -7.76
N TYR A 443 20.20 -26.00 -6.75
CA TYR A 443 20.29 -24.55 -6.88
C TYR A 443 21.48 -24.00 -6.09
N ALA A 444 22.24 -23.11 -6.72
CA ALA A 444 23.38 -22.47 -6.08
C ALA A 444 22.91 -21.28 -5.23
N PHE A 445 22.52 -21.57 -3.98
CA PHE A 445 22.18 -20.53 -3.03
C PHE A 445 23.42 -19.74 -2.55
N PRO A 446 23.22 -18.54 -1.97
CA PRO A 446 24.28 -17.80 -1.31
C PRO A 446 24.90 -18.60 -0.16
N PRO A 447 26.15 -18.29 0.22
CA PRO A 447 26.78 -18.91 1.38
C PRO A 447 25.95 -18.64 2.66
N GLU A 448 26.03 -19.58 3.60
CA GLU A 448 25.37 -19.47 4.89
C GLU A 448 25.83 -18.22 5.64
N LEU A 449 24.88 -17.61 6.36
CA LEU A 449 25.16 -16.42 7.15
C LEU A 449 25.57 -16.84 8.56
N GLU A 450 26.89 -16.95 8.78
CA GLU A 450 27.47 -17.35 10.08
C GLU A 450 27.67 -16.17 11.05
N ALA A 451 27.83 -14.95 10.52
CA ALA A 451 28.04 -13.73 11.30
C ALA A 451 27.15 -12.59 10.79
N THR A 452 26.58 -11.83 11.72
CA THR A 452 25.74 -10.66 11.44
C THR A 452 26.49 -9.35 11.65
N ASP A 453 27.77 -9.29 11.24
CA ASP A 453 28.40 -8.00 10.98
C ASP A 453 27.59 -7.28 9.91
N THR A 454 27.29 -6.00 10.13
CA THR A 454 26.62 -5.10 9.19
C THR A 454 27.09 -5.25 7.73
N ARG A 455 28.40 -5.45 7.50
CA ARG A 455 29.01 -5.65 6.18
C ARG A 455 28.74 -7.03 5.59
N VAL A 456 28.81 -8.07 6.40
CA VAL A 456 28.50 -9.45 5.98
C VAL A 456 27.03 -9.55 5.64
N LEU A 457 26.17 -8.96 6.47
CA LEU A 457 24.73 -8.85 6.25
C LEU A 457 24.41 -8.10 4.96
N HIS A 458 25.07 -6.97 4.71
CA HIS A 458 24.93 -6.22 3.47
C HIS A 458 25.28 -7.07 2.24
N THR A 459 26.44 -7.72 2.29
CA THR A 459 26.91 -8.59 1.20
C THR A 459 25.92 -9.71 0.92
N HIS A 460 25.42 -10.37 1.98
CA HIS A 460 24.42 -11.43 1.85
C HIS A 460 23.12 -10.93 1.22
N LEU A 461 22.54 -9.84 1.75
CA LEU A 461 21.32 -9.24 1.23
C LEU A 461 21.48 -8.81 -0.24
N HIS A 462 22.67 -8.31 -0.62
CA HIS A 462 22.93 -7.90 -2.00
C HIS A 462 23.01 -9.07 -2.96
N ILE A 463 23.61 -10.19 -2.56
CA ILE A 463 23.62 -11.43 -3.36
C ILE A 463 22.18 -11.92 -3.54
N VAL A 464 21.40 -12.00 -2.45
CA VAL A 464 19.99 -12.43 -2.52
C VAL A 464 19.18 -11.51 -3.43
N TYR A 465 19.30 -10.20 -3.27
CA TYR A 465 18.59 -9.23 -4.11
C TYR A 465 18.93 -9.38 -5.60
N THR A 466 20.22 -9.54 -5.92
CA THR A 466 20.69 -9.70 -7.30
C THR A 466 20.13 -10.98 -7.90
N ASP A 467 20.14 -12.07 -7.14
CA ASP A 467 19.63 -13.35 -7.59
C ASP A 467 18.10 -13.35 -7.75
N VAL A 468 17.36 -12.71 -6.84
CA VAL A 468 15.91 -12.51 -6.97
C VAL A 468 15.57 -11.76 -8.26
N ASN A 469 16.26 -10.67 -8.58
CA ASN A 469 16.02 -9.94 -9.83
C ASN A 469 16.28 -10.82 -11.07
N ARG A 470 17.37 -11.58 -11.07
CA ARG A 470 17.67 -12.54 -12.14
C ARG A 470 16.56 -13.58 -12.30
N ILE A 471 16.00 -14.07 -11.19
CA ILE A 471 14.86 -15.01 -11.22
C ILE A 471 13.62 -14.34 -11.83
N LEU A 472 13.33 -13.09 -11.47
CA LEU A 472 12.17 -12.36 -12.00
C LEU A 472 12.24 -12.21 -13.52
N GLU A 473 13.41 -11.87 -14.08
CA GLU A 473 13.62 -11.78 -15.53
C GLU A 473 13.34 -13.13 -16.22
N ILE A 474 13.76 -14.24 -15.61
CA ILE A 474 13.52 -15.59 -16.15
C ILE A 474 12.02 -15.94 -16.10
N LEU A 475 11.36 -15.65 -14.98
CA LEU A 475 9.93 -15.91 -14.79
C LEU A 475 9.06 -15.09 -15.75
N GLU A 476 9.38 -13.81 -15.95
CA GLU A 476 8.66 -12.95 -16.87
C GLU A 476 8.71 -13.51 -18.29
N LYS A 477 9.89 -13.93 -18.75
CA LYS A 477 10.06 -14.57 -20.05
C LYS A 477 9.27 -15.88 -20.16
N ALA A 478 9.34 -16.74 -19.13
CA ALA A 478 8.61 -18.01 -19.12
C ALA A 478 7.09 -17.82 -19.16
N VAL A 479 6.57 -16.77 -18.51
CA VAL A 479 5.15 -16.41 -18.52
C VAL A 479 4.71 -15.93 -19.91
N GLN A 480 5.49 -15.04 -20.52
CA GLN A 480 5.21 -14.50 -21.86
C GLN A 480 5.22 -15.62 -22.92
N ASP A 481 6.24 -16.48 -22.91
CA ASP A 481 6.36 -17.59 -23.85
C ASP A 481 5.16 -18.55 -23.77
N TYR A 482 4.67 -18.82 -22.56
CA TYR A 482 3.52 -19.70 -22.35
C TYR A 482 2.20 -19.07 -22.83
N GLU A 483 1.98 -17.78 -22.60
CA GLU A 483 0.79 -17.07 -23.08
C GLU A 483 0.71 -17.08 -24.61
N ILE A 484 1.84 -16.78 -25.26
CA ILE A 484 1.99 -16.83 -26.71
C ILE A 484 1.61 -18.22 -27.24
N GLN A 485 2.11 -19.29 -26.60
CA GLN A 485 1.79 -20.67 -27.01
C GLN A 485 0.30 -21.03 -26.81
N GLY A 486 -0.31 -20.57 -25.71
CA GLY A 486 -1.73 -20.81 -25.43
C GLY A 486 -2.66 -20.14 -26.46
N GLU A 487 -2.40 -18.88 -26.79
CA GLU A 487 -3.15 -18.17 -27.83
C GLU A 487 -2.97 -18.81 -29.20
N LEU A 488 -1.72 -19.17 -29.54
CA LEU A 488 -1.39 -19.81 -30.80
C LEU A 488 -2.13 -21.14 -30.95
N ALA A 489 -2.10 -22.02 -29.94
CA ALA A 489 -2.76 -23.32 -30.00
C ALA A 489 -4.29 -23.21 -30.20
N ARG A 490 -4.92 -22.19 -29.59
CA ARG A 490 -6.37 -21.93 -29.79
C ARG A 490 -6.65 -21.53 -31.24
N LYS A 491 -5.89 -20.58 -31.78
CA LYS A 491 -6.08 -20.09 -33.16
C LYS A 491 -5.72 -21.19 -34.18
N GLU A 492 -4.63 -21.93 -33.98
CA GLU A 492 -4.19 -23.00 -34.88
C GLU A 492 -5.23 -24.13 -34.98
N ARG A 493 -5.91 -24.44 -33.86
CA ARG A 493 -7.03 -25.41 -33.87
C ARG A 493 -8.18 -24.94 -34.75
N HIS A 494 -8.50 -23.65 -34.71
CA HIS A 494 -9.54 -23.09 -35.57
C HIS A 494 -9.09 -23.08 -37.04
N LEU A 495 -7.85 -22.67 -37.32
CA LEU A 495 -7.26 -22.70 -38.67
C LEU A 495 -7.31 -24.10 -39.30
N ILE A 496 -6.94 -25.13 -38.53
CA ILE A 496 -7.05 -26.54 -38.95
C ILE A 496 -8.51 -26.89 -39.26
N GLY A 497 -9.45 -26.49 -38.40
CA GLY A 497 -10.87 -26.71 -38.61
C GLY A 497 -11.41 -26.08 -39.90
N VAL A 498 -11.03 -24.83 -40.21
CA VAL A 498 -11.44 -24.16 -41.45
C VAL A 498 -10.82 -24.84 -42.68
N ARG A 499 -9.51 -25.14 -42.62
CA ARG A 499 -8.81 -25.87 -43.70
C ARG A 499 -9.50 -27.18 -44.03
N ASP A 500 -9.76 -28.00 -43.02
CA ASP A 500 -10.36 -29.32 -43.18
C ASP A 500 -11.82 -29.23 -43.64
N SER A 501 -12.51 -28.13 -43.33
CA SER A 501 -13.86 -27.86 -43.83
C SER A 501 -13.84 -27.52 -45.33
N VAL A 502 -12.92 -26.66 -45.77
CA VAL A 502 -12.75 -26.33 -47.20
C VAL A 502 -12.39 -27.58 -48.00
N ILE A 503 -11.39 -28.34 -47.55
CA ILE A 503 -10.95 -29.56 -48.25
C ILE A 503 -12.14 -30.54 -48.39
N ARG A 504 -12.90 -30.74 -47.31
CA ARG A 504 -14.07 -31.63 -47.31
C ARG A 504 -15.15 -31.20 -48.30
N LEU A 505 -15.50 -29.92 -48.34
CA LEU A 505 -16.52 -29.40 -49.28
C LEU A 505 -16.16 -29.67 -50.74
N PHE A 506 -14.87 -29.57 -51.11
CA PHE A 506 -14.41 -29.85 -52.47
C PHE A 506 -14.24 -31.36 -52.77
N MET A 507 -14.18 -32.22 -51.74
CA MET A 507 -13.98 -33.67 -51.89
C MET A 507 -15.28 -34.49 -51.83
N ASP A 508 -16.30 -34.03 -51.12
CA ASP A 508 -17.50 -34.83 -50.83
C ASP A 508 -18.60 -34.63 -51.90
N VAL A 509 -18.66 -35.59 -52.82
CA VAL A 509 -19.58 -35.57 -53.98
C VAL A 509 -21.01 -35.96 -53.60
N ASP A 510 -21.19 -36.70 -52.50
CA ASP A 510 -22.47 -37.36 -52.17
C ASP A 510 -23.28 -36.60 -51.11
N SER A 511 -22.71 -35.58 -50.45
CA SER A 511 -23.33 -34.93 -49.28
C SER A 511 -23.82 -33.51 -49.49
N ASN A 512 -23.60 -32.89 -50.66
CA ASN A 512 -23.96 -31.49 -50.89
C ASN A 512 -24.68 -31.29 -52.22
N ASP A 513 -25.92 -30.81 -52.15
CA ASP A 513 -26.75 -30.45 -53.32
C ASP A 513 -26.10 -29.35 -54.19
N ASP A 514 -25.19 -28.56 -53.60
CA ASP A 514 -24.46 -27.48 -54.27
C ASP A 514 -23.19 -27.95 -55.02
N TYR A 515 -22.82 -29.23 -54.92
CA TYR A 515 -21.62 -29.77 -55.56
C TYR A 515 -21.80 -29.96 -57.08
N ASN A 516 -20.84 -29.50 -57.88
CA ASN A 516 -20.94 -29.52 -59.35
C ASN A 516 -19.61 -29.88 -60.05
N GLU A 517 -19.62 -29.92 -61.38
CA GLU A 517 -18.42 -30.28 -62.17
C GLU A 517 -17.25 -29.29 -61.96
N PHE A 518 -17.53 -28.01 -61.70
CA PHE A 518 -16.49 -27.02 -61.42
C PHE A 518 -15.83 -27.24 -60.06
N HIS A 519 -16.59 -27.64 -59.04
CA HIS A 519 -16.03 -28.09 -57.76
C HIS A 519 -15.09 -29.28 -57.95
N ARG A 520 -15.51 -30.28 -58.73
CA ARG A 520 -14.68 -31.45 -59.05
C ARG A 520 -13.41 -31.06 -59.79
N TYR A 521 -13.51 -30.11 -60.72
CA TYR A 521 -12.41 -29.64 -61.53
C TYR A 521 -11.33 -28.90 -60.71
N LEU A 522 -11.72 -28.20 -59.63
CA LEU A 522 -10.80 -27.45 -58.78
C LEU A 522 -10.29 -28.23 -57.56
N ARG A 523 -10.90 -29.37 -57.22
CA ARG A 523 -10.62 -30.15 -56.01
C ARG A 523 -9.13 -30.32 -55.70
N ASP A 524 -8.37 -30.90 -56.64
CA ASP A 524 -6.97 -31.26 -56.40
C ASP A 524 -6.09 -30.00 -56.23
N SER A 525 -6.36 -28.94 -56.99
CA SER A 525 -5.66 -27.67 -56.87
C SER A 525 -5.95 -26.95 -55.56
N VAL A 526 -7.22 -26.96 -55.10
CA VAL A 526 -7.60 -26.37 -53.80
C VAL A 526 -6.94 -27.14 -52.67
N GLN A 527 -7.00 -28.47 -52.68
CA GLN A 527 -6.34 -29.29 -51.66
C GLN A 527 -4.84 -29.01 -51.61
N TYR A 528 -4.17 -29.03 -52.77
CA TYR A 528 -2.74 -28.76 -52.84
C TYR A 528 -2.38 -27.36 -52.32
N PHE A 529 -3.14 -26.33 -52.70
CA PHE A 529 -2.95 -24.97 -52.22
C PHE A 529 -3.10 -24.87 -50.70
N MET A 530 -4.15 -25.48 -50.14
CA MET A 530 -4.42 -25.49 -48.70
C MET A 530 -3.27 -26.14 -47.92
N GLU A 531 -2.84 -27.33 -48.33
CA GLU A 531 -1.74 -28.06 -47.68
C GLU A 531 -0.41 -27.30 -47.80
N TYR A 532 -0.10 -26.77 -48.98
CA TYR A 532 1.12 -25.99 -49.21
C TYR A 532 1.16 -24.71 -48.37
N ALA A 533 0.07 -23.95 -48.34
CA ALA A 533 -0.04 -22.72 -47.55
C ALA A 533 0.09 -23.01 -46.05
N PHE A 534 -0.53 -24.10 -45.56
CA PHE A 534 -0.45 -24.51 -44.16
C PHE A 534 0.97 -24.93 -43.78
N ALA A 535 1.65 -25.71 -44.64
CA ALA A 535 3.03 -26.11 -44.42
C ALA A 535 4.01 -24.92 -44.40
N ARG A 536 3.75 -23.88 -45.20
CA ARG A 536 4.53 -22.65 -45.19
C ARG A 536 4.33 -21.88 -43.88
N TYR A 537 3.09 -21.76 -43.42
CA TYR A 537 2.76 -21.15 -42.13
C TYR A 537 3.43 -21.90 -40.96
N ALA A 538 3.35 -23.23 -40.93
CA ALA A 538 3.87 -24.05 -39.84
C ALA A 538 5.41 -23.99 -39.67
N LYS A 539 6.15 -23.57 -40.70
CA LYS A 539 7.61 -23.40 -40.65
C LYS A 539 8.09 -22.07 -40.06
N GLN A 540 7.18 -21.14 -39.79
CA GLN A 540 7.49 -19.82 -39.24
C GLN A 540 7.82 -19.90 -37.74
N SER A 541 8.57 -18.91 -37.22
CA SER A 541 8.81 -18.79 -35.78
C SER A 541 7.52 -18.50 -35.02
N SER A 542 7.49 -18.73 -33.69
CA SER A 542 6.27 -18.52 -32.90
C SER A 542 5.74 -17.09 -32.95
N SER A 543 6.60 -16.06 -32.98
CA SER A 543 6.15 -14.66 -33.10
C SER A 543 5.56 -14.36 -34.48
N GLU A 544 6.19 -14.85 -35.55
CA GLU A 544 5.69 -14.69 -36.92
C GLU A 544 4.36 -15.43 -37.12
N ARG A 545 4.20 -16.62 -36.53
CA ARG A 545 2.94 -17.37 -36.59
C ARG A 545 1.79 -16.62 -35.91
N VAL A 546 2.02 -15.96 -34.77
CA VAL A 546 1.01 -15.12 -34.11
C VAL A 546 0.61 -13.93 -35.00
N ALA A 547 1.57 -13.29 -35.66
CA ALA A 547 1.30 -12.16 -36.55
C ALA A 547 0.52 -12.56 -37.81
N ASN A 548 0.74 -13.77 -38.34
CA ASN A 548 0.21 -14.19 -39.64
C ASN A 548 -1.04 -15.06 -39.57
N ILE A 549 -1.35 -15.68 -38.42
CA ILE A 549 -2.42 -16.69 -38.36
C ILE A 549 -3.80 -16.16 -38.79
N ASP A 550 -4.13 -14.92 -38.41
CA ASP A 550 -5.43 -14.34 -38.76
C ASP A 550 -5.56 -14.15 -40.27
N ALA A 551 -4.49 -13.69 -40.94
CA ALA A 551 -4.48 -13.54 -42.41
C ALA A 551 -4.62 -14.88 -43.15
N VAL A 552 -3.99 -15.96 -42.66
CA VAL A 552 -4.14 -17.30 -43.25
C VAL A 552 -5.54 -17.85 -43.01
N GLN A 553 -6.11 -17.61 -41.83
CA GLN A 553 -7.45 -18.02 -41.48
C GLN A 553 -8.51 -17.30 -42.33
N ASP A 554 -8.38 -15.99 -42.54
CA ASP A 554 -9.26 -15.21 -43.42
C ASP A 554 -9.19 -15.72 -44.85
N CYS A 555 -7.98 -15.99 -45.32
CA CYS A 555 -7.72 -16.61 -46.62
C CYS A 555 -8.46 -17.96 -46.76
N TYR A 556 -8.41 -18.85 -45.77
CA TYR A 556 -9.14 -20.14 -45.84
C TYR A 556 -10.65 -19.96 -45.73
N THR A 557 -11.12 -19.03 -44.91
CA THR A 557 -12.54 -18.73 -44.77
C THR A 557 -13.10 -18.19 -46.09
N TYR A 558 -12.31 -17.42 -46.84
CA TYR A 558 -12.71 -16.93 -48.15
C TYR A 558 -12.96 -18.07 -49.15
N PHE A 559 -12.23 -19.20 -49.07
CA PHE A 559 -12.50 -20.35 -49.93
C PHE A 559 -13.87 -21.00 -49.68
N LEU A 560 -14.45 -20.85 -48.49
CA LEU A 560 -15.83 -21.26 -48.24
C LEU A 560 -16.80 -20.41 -49.07
N THR A 561 -16.57 -19.10 -49.14
CA THR A 561 -17.39 -18.18 -49.97
C THR A 561 -17.22 -18.45 -51.46
N ILE A 562 -16.02 -18.85 -51.89
CA ILE A 562 -15.74 -19.23 -53.28
C ILE A 562 -16.48 -20.51 -53.65
N TYR A 563 -16.55 -21.48 -52.74
CA TYR A 563 -17.34 -22.69 -52.94
C TYR A 563 -18.81 -22.34 -53.23
N GLU A 564 -19.45 -21.55 -52.36
CA GLU A 564 -20.82 -21.08 -52.58
C GLU A 564 -20.98 -20.30 -53.90
N THR A 565 -19.97 -19.52 -54.27
CA THR A 565 -19.98 -18.76 -55.53
C THR A 565 -19.96 -19.72 -56.73
N ILE A 566 -19.11 -20.76 -56.70
CA ILE A 566 -18.99 -21.78 -57.75
C ILE A 566 -20.24 -22.65 -57.86
N ALA A 567 -20.94 -22.92 -56.75
CA ALA A 567 -22.22 -23.64 -56.78
C ALA A 567 -23.22 -23.00 -57.74
N ASN A 568 -23.34 -21.67 -57.68
CA ASN A 568 -24.25 -20.87 -58.50
C ASN A 568 -23.80 -20.72 -59.97
N TYR A 569 -22.56 -21.08 -60.32
CA TYR A 569 -22.03 -20.88 -61.67
C TYR A 569 -22.65 -21.82 -62.70
N GLN A 570 -22.99 -23.05 -62.31
CA GLN A 570 -23.66 -23.98 -63.22
C GLN A 570 -25.03 -23.44 -63.64
N GLU A 571 -25.84 -22.95 -62.70
CA GLU A 571 -27.14 -22.35 -63.00
C GLU A 571 -27.00 -21.12 -63.93
N LYS A 572 -26.01 -20.25 -63.67
CA LYS A 572 -25.73 -19.09 -64.55
C LYS A 572 -25.41 -19.54 -65.99
N LEU A 573 -24.64 -20.61 -66.16
CA LEU A 573 -24.27 -21.14 -67.47
C LEU A 573 -25.46 -21.78 -68.17
N GLU A 574 -26.25 -22.59 -67.47
CA GLU A 574 -27.47 -23.20 -68.01
C GLU A 574 -28.49 -22.15 -68.45
N LYS A 575 -28.68 -21.10 -67.64
CA LYS A 575 -29.54 -19.96 -67.99
C LYS A 575 -29.05 -19.22 -69.23
N LEU A 576 -27.73 -18.99 -69.34
CA LEU A 576 -27.13 -18.37 -70.51
C LEU A 576 -27.31 -19.24 -71.76
N ASP A 577 -27.13 -20.56 -71.65
CA ASP A 577 -27.33 -21.51 -72.76
C ASP A 577 -28.79 -21.51 -73.25
N GLN A 578 -29.75 -21.50 -72.31
CA GLN A 578 -31.17 -21.38 -72.62
C GLN A 578 -31.49 -20.07 -73.35
N GLU A 579 -30.93 -18.93 -72.91
CA GLU A 579 -31.13 -17.65 -73.60
C GLU A 579 -30.60 -17.69 -75.04
N TYR A 580 -29.48 -18.37 -75.27
CA TYR A 580 -28.87 -18.55 -76.58
C TYR A 580 -29.53 -19.63 -77.45
N THR A 581 -30.45 -20.42 -76.91
CA THR A 581 -31.18 -21.47 -77.62
C THR A 581 -32.57 -20.98 -78.01
N ARG A 582 -32.97 -21.22 -79.26
CA ARG A 582 -34.35 -20.93 -79.73
C ARG A 582 -34.95 -22.13 -80.42
N SER A 583 -36.26 -22.28 -80.30
CA SER A 583 -37.02 -23.26 -81.07
C SER A 583 -37.32 -22.72 -82.47
N VAL A 584 -36.89 -23.44 -83.50
CA VAL A 584 -37.18 -23.14 -84.91
C VAL A 584 -37.94 -24.32 -85.50
N TRP A 585 -39.01 -24.02 -86.23
CA TRP A 585 -39.74 -25.04 -86.99
C TRP A 585 -38.88 -25.54 -88.14
N ASN A 586 -38.58 -26.85 -88.17
CA ASN A 586 -37.90 -27.47 -89.31
C ASN A 586 -38.95 -28.00 -90.30
N PRO A 587 -39.08 -27.38 -91.51
CA PRO A 587 -40.06 -27.78 -92.50
C PRO A 587 -39.77 -29.15 -93.14
N TYR A 588 -38.56 -29.69 -92.98
CA TYR A 588 -38.16 -30.99 -93.54
C TYR A 588 -38.45 -32.16 -92.60
N THR A 589 -38.45 -31.93 -91.28
CA THR A 589 -38.72 -32.96 -90.27
C THR A 589 -40.10 -32.79 -89.61
N PHE A 590 -40.83 -31.71 -89.91
CA PHE A 590 -42.10 -31.35 -89.27
C PHE A 590 -42.03 -31.34 -87.74
N THR A 591 -40.88 -30.94 -87.20
CA THR A 591 -40.62 -30.85 -85.77
C THR A 591 -39.99 -29.52 -85.42
N HIS A 592 -40.24 -29.07 -84.19
CA HIS A 592 -39.47 -27.99 -83.59
C HIS A 592 -38.06 -28.51 -83.30
N MET A 593 -37.05 -27.85 -83.84
CA MET A 593 -35.65 -28.11 -83.54
C MET A 593 -35.06 -26.94 -82.77
N GLU A 594 -34.18 -27.25 -81.83
CA GLU A 594 -33.42 -26.24 -81.12
C GLU A 594 -32.25 -25.78 -81.98
N GLU A 595 -32.12 -24.47 -82.15
CA GLU A 595 -31.00 -23.83 -82.83
C GLU A 595 -30.36 -22.82 -81.89
N ARG A 596 -29.03 -22.87 -81.79
CA ARG A 596 -28.26 -21.83 -81.08
C ARG A 596 -28.19 -20.55 -81.92
N VAL A 597 -28.72 -19.47 -81.36
CA VAL A 597 -28.62 -18.12 -81.91
C VAL A 597 -27.18 -17.63 -81.74
N LYS A 598 -26.59 -17.03 -82.79
CA LYS A 598 -25.19 -16.56 -82.76
C LYS A 598 -24.21 -17.68 -82.41
N SER A 599 -24.42 -18.86 -82.99
CA SER A 599 -23.63 -20.08 -82.74
C SER A 599 -22.13 -19.81 -82.68
N ARG A 600 -21.56 -19.04 -83.62
CA ARG A 600 -20.11 -18.74 -83.61
C ARG A 600 -19.63 -17.98 -82.38
N LEU A 601 -20.41 -17.02 -81.89
CA LEU A 601 -20.05 -16.26 -80.70
C LEU A 601 -20.10 -17.18 -79.48
N TYR A 602 -21.16 -17.97 -79.39
CA TYR A 602 -21.37 -18.92 -78.30
C TYR A 602 -20.33 -20.05 -78.30
N ASP A 603 -19.98 -20.59 -79.48
CA ASP A 603 -18.94 -21.62 -79.64
C ASP A 603 -17.58 -21.09 -79.17
N VAL A 604 -17.24 -19.82 -79.43
CA VAL A 604 -16.01 -19.20 -78.93
C VAL A 604 -16.05 -19.06 -77.40
N PHE A 605 -17.20 -18.70 -76.83
CA PHE A 605 -17.38 -18.66 -75.39
C PHE A 605 -17.20 -20.05 -74.75
N GLU A 606 -17.98 -21.04 -75.20
CA GLU A 606 -18.05 -22.38 -74.62
C GLU A 606 -16.78 -23.20 -74.86
N SER A 607 -16.23 -23.18 -76.08
CA SER A 607 -15.11 -24.06 -76.45
C SER A 607 -13.72 -23.44 -76.30
N LEU A 608 -13.60 -22.13 -76.08
CA LEU A 608 -12.31 -21.44 -75.98
C LEU A 608 -12.17 -20.60 -74.71
N LEU A 609 -13.08 -19.65 -74.47
CA LEU A 609 -12.91 -18.67 -73.38
C LEU A 609 -13.23 -19.26 -72.02
N LEU A 610 -14.32 -20.02 -71.89
CA LEU A 610 -14.72 -20.65 -70.63
C LEU A 610 -13.64 -21.64 -70.15
N PRO A 611 -13.09 -22.56 -70.98
CA PRO A 611 -11.97 -23.40 -70.59
C PRO A 611 -10.69 -22.63 -70.24
N PHE A 612 -10.43 -21.50 -70.90
CA PHE A 612 -9.26 -20.66 -70.59
C PHE A 612 -9.33 -20.09 -69.17
N PHE A 613 -10.46 -19.46 -68.79
CA PHE A 613 -10.61 -18.90 -67.45
C PHE A 613 -10.60 -19.97 -66.36
N TRP A 614 -11.24 -21.12 -66.58
CA TRP A 614 -11.20 -22.21 -65.61
C TRP A 614 -9.80 -22.82 -65.45
N ASN A 615 -9.04 -23.04 -66.52
CA ASN A 615 -7.64 -23.49 -66.42
C ASN A 615 -6.78 -22.47 -65.67
N ASP A 616 -6.95 -21.17 -65.94
CA ASP A 616 -6.19 -20.12 -65.26
C ASP A 616 -6.55 -20.01 -63.76
N ILE A 617 -7.82 -20.25 -63.39
CA ILE A 617 -8.21 -20.40 -61.98
C ILE A 617 -7.51 -21.62 -61.38
N ARG A 618 -7.59 -22.79 -62.03
CA ARG A 618 -7.04 -24.06 -61.52
C ARG A 618 -5.52 -24.04 -61.31
N GLU A 619 -4.76 -23.43 -62.22
CA GLU A 619 -3.29 -23.46 -62.20
C GLU A 619 -2.69 -22.40 -61.28
N ASN A 620 -3.40 -21.29 -61.06
CA ASN A 620 -2.89 -20.13 -60.32
C ASN A 620 -3.81 -19.77 -59.14
N ILE A 621 -4.21 -20.77 -58.35
CA ILE A 621 -5.00 -20.58 -57.14
C ILE A 621 -4.17 -19.84 -56.09
N SER A 622 -4.65 -18.67 -55.66
CA SER A 622 -4.15 -17.98 -54.47
C SER A 622 -5.24 -17.08 -53.87
N CYS A 623 -5.14 -16.77 -52.58
CA CYS A 623 -6.09 -15.87 -51.92
C CYS A 623 -6.08 -14.45 -52.50
N ASP A 624 -4.95 -14.00 -53.05
CA ASP A 624 -4.83 -12.63 -53.57
C ASP A 624 -5.38 -12.50 -55.00
N THR A 625 -5.26 -13.55 -55.81
CA THR A 625 -5.59 -13.51 -57.26
C THR A 625 -6.97 -14.05 -57.58
N LEU A 626 -7.52 -14.93 -56.76
CA LEU A 626 -8.78 -15.63 -57.02
C LEU A 626 -10.01 -14.72 -57.10
N PRO A 627 -10.18 -13.67 -56.24
CA PRO A 627 -11.29 -12.72 -56.39
C PRO A 627 -11.30 -12.06 -57.77
N GLY A 628 -10.13 -11.59 -58.24
CA GLY A 628 -9.99 -10.94 -59.53
C GLY A 628 -10.32 -11.88 -60.70
N LYS A 629 -9.89 -13.14 -60.62
CA LYS A 629 -10.19 -14.16 -61.63
C LYS A 629 -11.68 -14.50 -61.70
N LEU A 630 -12.35 -14.65 -60.57
CA LEU A 630 -13.80 -14.87 -60.53
C LEU A 630 -14.58 -13.67 -61.07
N GLN A 631 -14.14 -12.45 -60.75
CA GLN A 631 -14.73 -11.23 -61.30
C GLN A 631 -14.58 -11.14 -62.83
N GLN A 632 -13.45 -11.56 -63.38
CA GLN A 632 -13.24 -11.63 -64.83
C GLN A 632 -14.17 -12.65 -65.49
N LEU A 633 -14.40 -13.79 -64.84
CA LEU A 633 -15.34 -14.80 -65.32
C LEU A 633 -16.79 -14.30 -65.27
N ASP A 634 -17.21 -13.63 -64.20
CA ASP A 634 -18.53 -12.98 -64.11
C ASP A 634 -18.69 -11.89 -65.17
N ALA A 635 -17.64 -11.11 -65.45
CA ALA A 635 -17.64 -10.11 -66.52
C ALA A 635 -17.81 -10.74 -67.91
N LEU A 636 -17.19 -11.89 -68.15
CA LEU A 636 -17.39 -12.67 -69.37
C LEU A 636 -18.85 -13.13 -69.50
N LEU A 637 -19.43 -13.71 -68.44
CA LEU A 637 -20.82 -14.16 -68.44
C LEU A 637 -21.78 -13.00 -68.70
N GLY A 638 -21.65 -11.90 -67.95
CA GLY A 638 -22.47 -10.70 -68.14
C GLY A 638 -22.34 -10.13 -69.54
N ARG A 639 -21.13 -10.15 -70.11
CA ARG A 639 -20.91 -9.72 -71.50
C ARG A 639 -21.62 -10.62 -72.51
N MET A 640 -21.64 -11.92 -72.28
CA MET A 640 -22.37 -12.86 -73.14
C MET A 640 -23.88 -12.63 -73.07
N THR A 641 -24.45 -12.41 -71.88
CA THR A 641 -25.86 -12.03 -71.72
C THR A 641 -26.18 -10.74 -72.48
N ASP A 642 -25.33 -9.71 -72.36
CA ASP A 642 -25.48 -8.43 -73.07
C ASP A 642 -25.46 -8.59 -74.60
N LEU A 643 -24.52 -9.39 -75.11
CA LEU A 643 -24.33 -9.60 -76.54
C LEU A 643 -25.49 -10.39 -77.15
N ARG A 644 -26.30 -11.08 -76.35
CA ARG A 644 -27.46 -11.84 -76.83
C ARG A 644 -28.47 -10.96 -77.56
N TRP A 645 -28.64 -9.72 -77.13
CA TRP A 645 -29.67 -8.79 -77.62
C TRP A 645 -29.15 -7.73 -78.61
N LYS A 646 -27.85 -7.71 -78.92
CA LYS A 646 -27.21 -6.74 -79.84
C LYS A 646 -26.93 -7.34 -81.23
N ASP A 647 -26.69 -6.53 -82.25
CA ASP A 647 -26.20 -7.04 -83.54
C ASP A 647 -24.71 -7.44 -83.43
N THR A 648 -24.42 -8.71 -83.66
CA THR A 648 -23.08 -9.31 -83.51
C THR A 648 -22.46 -9.74 -84.84
N LYS A 649 -23.08 -9.47 -85.99
CA LYS A 649 -22.61 -9.95 -87.31
C LYS A 649 -21.15 -9.59 -87.61
N ASP A 650 -20.78 -8.34 -87.36
CA ASP A 650 -19.40 -7.88 -87.56
C ASP A 650 -18.42 -8.49 -86.54
N MET A 651 -18.88 -8.70 -85.31
CA MET A 651 -18.11 -9.32 -84.23
C MET A 651 -17.82 -10.79 -84.56
N GLU A 652 -18.82 -11.56 -84.97
CA GLU A 652 -18.67 -12.95 -85.40
C GLU A 652 -17.77 -13.10 -86.63
N ARG A 653 -17.81 -12.14 -87.57
CA ARG A 653 -16.88 -12.11 -88.70
C ARG A 653 -15.43 -11.89 -88.24
N LYS A 654 -15.21 -11.05 -87.22
CA LYS A 654 -13.88 -10.84 -86.61
C LYS A 654 -13.43 -12.07 -85.82
N LEU A 655 -14.30 -12.67 -85.00
CA LEU A 655 -14.02 -13.91 -84.26
C LEU A 655 -13.63 -15.06 -85.22
N ARG A 656 -14.30 -15.17 -86.38
CA ARG A 656 -13.91 -16.14 -87.42
C ARG A 656 -12.49 -15.94 -87.93
N ARG A 657 -12.04 -14.68 -88.07
CA ARG A 657 -10.68 -14.35 -88.54
C ARG A 657 -9.62 -14.56 -87.45
N ALA A 658 -10.01 -14.47 -86.18
CA ALA A 658 -9.13 -14.62 -85.03
C ALA A 658 -8.60 -16.05 -84.83
N ARG A 659 -9.09 -17.07 -85.57
CA ARG A 659 -8.58 -18.46 -85.55
C ARG A 659 -8.36 -19.05 -84.15
N LYS A 660 -9.26 -18.77 -83.20
CA LYS A 660 -9.17 -19.22 -81.80
C LYS A 660 -8.02 -18.61 -80.98
N ASP A 661 -7.50 -17.45 -81.36
CA ASP A 661 -6.56 -16.68 -80.53
C ASP A 661 -7.29 -16.02 -79.35
N ILE A 662 -6.86 -16.33 -78.12
CA ILE A 662 -7.52 -15.90 -76.87
C ILE A 662 -7.40 -14.38 -76.66
N PRO A 663 -6.20 -13.75 -76.74
CA PRO A 663 -6.07 -12.31 -76.59
C PRO A 663 -6.91 -11.51 -77.59
N THR A 664 -6.89 -11.92 -78.87
CA THR A 664 -7.70 -11.27 -79.92
C THR A 664 -9.20 -11.47 -79.67
N SER A 665 -9.63 -12.64 -79.20
CA SER A 665 -11.05 -12.91 -78.90
C SER A 665 -11.54 -12.05 -77.73
N LEU A 666 -10.75 -11.90 -76.67
CA LEU A 666 -11.05 -11.04 -75.52
C LEU A 666 -11.11 -9.55 -75.92
N GLU A 667 -10.25 -9.12 -76.83
CA GLU A 667 -10.28 -7.76 -77.40
C GLU A 667 -11.57 -7.50 -78.19
N ILE A 668 -11.95 -8.45 -79.04
CA ILE A 668 -13.17 -8.35 -79.85
C ILE A 668 -14.42 -8.27 -78.96
N LEU A 669 -14.42 -8.96 -77.82
CA LEU A 669 -15.51 -8.91 -76.84
C LEU A 669 -15.49 -7.64 -75.98
N GLY A 670 -14.40 -6.88 -75.97
CA GLY A 670 -14.22 -5.67 -75.16
C GLY A 670 -13.78 -5.95 -73.73
N LEU A 671 -13.20 -7.12 -73.45
CA LEU A 671 -12.80 -7.56 -72.11
C LEU A 671 -11.29 -7.39 -71.84
N ARG A 672 -10.50 -6.98 -72.84
CA ARG A 672 -9.03 -6.85 -72.73
C ARG A 672 -8.55 -5.83 -71.68
N GLN A 673 -9.38 -4.86 -71.30
CA GLN A 673 -9.03 -3.87 -70.26
C GLN A 673 -9.20 -4.39 -68.82
N GLN A 674 -9.85 -5.56 -68.62
CA GLN A 674 -10.12 -6.14 -67.30
C GLN A 674 -9.17 -7.30 -66.95
N ILE A 675 -8.21 -7.63 -67.84
CA ILE A 675 -7.32 -8.81 -67.76
C ILE A 675 -5.85 -8.36 -67.74
N LYS A 676 -5.53 -7.36 -66.91
CA LYS A 676 -4.15 -6.94 -66.67
C LYS A 676 -3.66 -7.46 -65.33
#